data_AF-A0A0G4LQA4-F1
#
_entry.id   AF-A0A0G4LQA4-F1
#
_cell.length_a   1.000
_cell.length_b   1.000
_cell.length_c   1.000
_cell.angle_alpha   90.00
_cell.angle_beta   90.00
_cell.angle_gamma   90.00
#
_symmetry.space_group_name_H-M   'P 1'
#
loop_
_entity.id
_entity.type
_entity.pdbx_description
1 polymer ?
#
loop_
_entity_poly.entity_id
_entity_poly.type
_entity_poly.pdbx_seq_one_letter_code
_entity_poly.pdbx_strand_id
1 'polypeptide(L)'
;MLESAATSFASILVLAAGFGIAGYAYHKSYKRIVLNKMANAFEPGDPVLDLAAIGKEVPMTPADMDDRWVNRPEQLRVDQIVQGEEHDYIPHKIQPISGYADLERAGRDLVLPMMESNGGSGGVVVSLGVGGMVDLGSLLGLEPEGDEATFSGVEVWVIDSHRPWNLGNVFGGFPLEATDDDTVPLSTRCPNGVKAGRIDRSYTPGKGGIVVLDDGDIEDSLATERDAYIALLDMPDVEDDGEELGESDDGEDEDLFSEESARTGQKRKSWSDREEEMSSDEDDRPAQRRRSNSSTSIPSPSRPPQRGLLSIRDQDSVMPSDPPSAAQAPSARALRRRLLRLRRENERVLRKYYKTGASFSEPISSMMYSLASELGREDNDLLWLSIVGVTSMELYGRSSAGIAVPVRSSDRGQGTGWMGVRGARIRQLLRDEVRRLNPPEVGSRNAVENTGVIPTTARSPEDMSIRLSPEPKFLLIRHWSLYDSMLHSPYLFSRLKTWSDTGMKRLHKLLAKMGVSLVQCKQSYAHMDMMLKRELRTKLLKYASLYNLDDMVPSVDTDGKDRAGAKDGWGFVRSWGWRATLSAQDVGVVIGAILEVGKQGEEAAKPAIEPMQDADVDDTEAQGDEWIARFWSAYDALENIDALKAGLPTAQLLHRAIYRTGTSIINKKQIKHLRAFRMCVVKDGPDVPLFTHPAALTKLALWVGEALVEQEKDTTGRLSHGGRGTPLVVASLNEKRGVYVVVGTGGGGGPDTTFLDREAAKKRQAAKDEKAKKREESRAAKAKIREEKRAARQAEGDEDELDDELDTESEASDSESDEEDIDEDKVQERGYGLNKFGSAFQEVVAETSARVRIDSFEHCVVEVRKEDLGGFLESLSMKAVYAKRVSSIKTLYPIAAAVARAAVARTAVEFSTKQPTNMVASQKPWADGPFPLVSNAKLKLKDGETAQGAKEMAMEMIIVHNTLLRIINSIYLQCINVGVRGTQQDIDDFVQYARLWHKGVTHHHHTEETMIFPDIERMAGVPGLMEANVAQHEAFHDGMESYKTYLDRVSAGEEKYDGLKFKQIIDSFADVLHQHLTDEIDTLVKLHEEHADKAEWGVWYKKTMEEILKATKDPEHATTVVPLIFTNHEKEFENGVSASRPPLPWFAMLIVKWWFIPTNKQWWRFSACDANMKRRELPFV
;
A
#
# COMPACT_ATOMS: atom_id res chain seq x y z
N MET A 1 -22.52 -48.17 10.44
CA MET A 1 -21.27 -47.63 9.84
C MET A 1 -21.46 -47.21 8.38
N LEU A 2 -21.94 -48.09 7.49
CA LEU A 2 -22.13 -47.78 6.06
C LEU A 2 -22.98 -46.53 5.78
N GLU A 3 -24.11 -46.34 6.47
CA GLU A 3 -24.98 -45.16 6.27
C GLU A 3 -24.28 -43.84 6.62
N SER A 4 -23.52 -43.80 7.72
CA SER A 4 -22.74 -42.63 8.14
C SER A 4 -21.62 -42.29 7.14
N ALA A 5 -21.02 -43.29 6.49
CA ALA A 5 -20.07 -43.07 5.40
C ALA A 5 -20.77 -42.52 4.14
N ALA A 6 -21.96 -43.05 3.80
CA ALA A 6 -22.74 -42.61 2.65
C ALA A 6 -23.24 -41.16 2.80
N THR A 7 -23.74 -40.78 3.98
CA THR A 7 -24.16 -39.39 4.24
C THR A 7 -22.99 -38.43 4.23
N SER A 8 -21.86 -38.79 4.84
CA SER A 8 -20.63 -37.99 4.80
C SER A 8 -20.12 -37.77 3.36
N PHE A 9 -20.13 -38.82 2.54
CA PHE A 9 -19.72 -38.75 1.14
C PHE A 9 -20.66 -37.89 0.29
N ALA A 10 -21.99 -38.01 0.51
CA ALA A 10 -22.98 -37.14 -0.12
C ALA A 10 -22.79 -35.67 0.28
N SER A 11 -22.54 -35.38 1.56
CA SER A 11 -22.25 -34.01 2.04
C SER A 11 -20.99 -33.43 1.39
N ILE A 12 -19.93 -34.23 1.25
CA ILE A 12 -18.69 -33.81 0.57
C ILE A 12 -18.95 -33.54 -0.92
N LEU A 13 -19.74 -34.38 -1.60
CA LEU A 13 -20.12 -34.16 -3.01
C LEU A 13 -20.95 -32.88 -3.20
N VAL A 14 -21.93 -32.63 -2.33
CA VAL A 14 -22.77 -31.41 -2.39
C VAL A 14 -21.93 -30.16 -2.12
N LEU A 15 -21.01 -30.19 -1.15
CA LEU A 15 -20.08 -29.09 -0.88
C LEU A 15 -19.10 -28.89 -2.05
N ALA A 16 -18.53 -29.95 -2.61
CA ALA A 16 -17.61 -29.87 -3.76
C ALA A 16 -18.31 -29.31 -5.00
N ALA A 17 -19.54 -29.73 -5.28
CA ALA A 17 -20.35 -29.18 -6.36
C ALA A 17 -20.73 -27.72 -6.10
N GLY A 18 -21.15 -27.38 -4.87
CA GLY A 18 -21.49 -26.01 -4.47
C GLY A 18 -20.31 -25.04 -4.61
N PHE A 19 -19.14 -25.38 -4.06
CA PHE A 19 -17.93 -24.58 -4.21
C PHE A 19 -17.39 -24.56 -5.65
N GLY A 20 -17.56 -25.66 -6.41
CA GLY A 20 -17.22 -25.70 -7.83
C GLY A 20 -18.06 -24.73 -8.66
N ILE A 21 -19.38 -24.75 -8.48
CA ILE A 21 -20.33 -23.86 -9.18
C ILE A 21 -20.14 -22.41 -8.73
N ALA A 22 -20.06 -22.14 -7.42
CA ALA A 22 -19.81 -20.79 -6.89
C ALA A 22 -18.47 -20.24 -7.40
N GLY A 23 -17.41 -21.05 -7.42
CA GLY A 23 -16.11 -20.67 -7.95
C GLY A 23 -16.11 -20.42 -9.46
N TYR A 24 -16.82 -21.23 -10.24
CA TYR A 24 -16.96 -21.03 -11.70
C TYR A 24 -17.77 -19.77 -12.03
N ALA A 25 -18.89 -19.56 -11.33
CA ALA A 25 -19.72 -18.39 -11.50
C ALA A 25 -18.98 -17.11 -11.05
N TYR A 26 -18.28 -17.14 -9.90
CA TYR A 26 -17.46 -16.01 -9.43
C TYR A 26 -16.43 -15.62 -10.48
N HIS A 27 -15.78 -16.62 -11.08
CA HIS A 27 -14.81 -16.38 -12.14
C HIS A 27 -15.44 -15.72 -13.38
N LYS A 28 -16.59 -16.23 -13.85
CA LYS A 28 -17.27 -15.68 -15.03
C LYS A 28 -17.75 -14.25 -14.79
N SER A 29 -18.29 -13.96 -13.61
CA SER A 29 -18.69 -12.60 -13.18
C SER A 29 -17.49 -11.66 -13.09
N TYR A 30 -16.40 -12.11 -12.44
CA TYR A 30 -15.15 -11.35 -12.34
C TYR A 30 -14.58 -11.02 -13.72
N LYS A 31 -14.52 -12.01 -14.63
CA LYS A 31 -14.03 -11.84 -16.00
C LYS A 31 -14.88 -10.85 -16.80
N ARG A 32 -16.22 -10.88 -16.65
CA ARG A 32 -17.13 -9.89 -17.27
C ARG A 32 -16.87 -8.48 -16.71
N ILE A 33 -16.64 -8.33 -15.41
CA ILE A 33 -16.29 -7.03 -14.80
C ILE A 33 -14.92 -6.54 -15.27
N VAL A 34 -13.92 -7.42 -15.50
CA VAL A 34 -12.64 -7.00 -16.11
C VAL A 34 -12.86 -6.49 -17.52
N LEU A 35 -13.61 -7.22 -18.34
CA LEU A 35 -13.86 -6.86 -19.75
C LEU A 35 -14.66 -5.57 -19.88
N ASN A 36 -15.68 -5.33 -19.04
CA ASN A 36 -16.35 -4.03 -18.98
C ASN A 36 -15.39 -2.92 -18.54
N LYS A 37 -14.57 -3.12 -17.49
CA LYS A 37 -13.58 -2.10 -17.10
C LYS A 37 -12.56 -1.78 -18.20
N MET A 38 -12.19 -2.76 -19.04
CA MET A 38 -11.32 -2.53 -20.19
C MET A 38 -12.08 -1.79 -21.31
N ALA A 39 -13.32 -2.17 -21.62
CA ALA A 39 -14.14 -1.48 -22.61
C ALA A 39 -14.34 0.00 -22.22
N ASN A 40 -14.79 0.27 -21.00
CA ASN A 40 -14.98 1.62 -20.45
C ASN A 40 -13.68 2.44 -20.32
N ALA A 41 -12.50 1.81 -20.34
CA ALA A 41 -11.21 2.53 -20.34
C ALA A 41 -10.74 2.94 -21.76
N PHE A 42 -11.43 2.46 -22.80
CA PHE A 42 -11.16 2.79 -24.21
C PHE A 42 -12.41 3.34 -24.94
N GLU A 43 -13.53 3.53 -24.25
CA GLU A 43 -14.68 4.31 -24.74
C GLU A 43 -14.34 5.81 -24.63
N PRO A 44 -14.41 6.60 -25.73
CA PRO A 44 -14.17 8.04 -25.66
C PRO A 44 -15.30 8.73 -24.89
N GLY A 45 -14.99 9.41 -23.80
CA GLY A 45 -15.98 10.16 -23.01
C GLY A 45 -15.58 10.43 -21.55
N ASP A 46 -14.29 10.62 -21.24
CA ASP A 46 -13.88 11.10 -19.92
C ASP A 46 -14.04 12.64 -19.87
N PRO A 47 -14.95 13.20 -19.06
CA PRO A 47 -15.24 14.63 -19.04
C PRO A 47 -14.05 15.50 -18.61
N VAL A 48 -12.98 14.91 -18.05
CA VAL A 48 -11.73 15.62 -17.76
C VAL A 48 -11.02 16.06 -19.05
N LEU A 49 -11.16 15.31 -20.15
CA LEU A 49 -10.60 15.67 -21.45
C LEU A 49 -11.47 16.71 -22.18
N ASP A 50 -12.80 16.62 -22.07
CA ASP A 50 -13.71 17.58 -22.68
C ASP A 50 -13.62 18.96 -22.01
N LEU A 51 -13.44 19.02 -20.68
CA LEU A 51 -13.21 20.29 -19.97
C LEU A 51 -11.85 20.93 -20.33
N ALA A 52 -10.87 20.16 -20.79
CA ALA A 52 -9.64 20.70 -21.37
C ALA A 52 -9.84 21.21 -22.81
N ALA A 53 -10.74 20.60 -23.58
CA ALA A 53 -11.07 21.01 -24.95
C ALA A 53 -11.90 22.30 -25.03
N ILE A 54 -12.82 22.53 -24.09
CA ILE A 54 -13.75 23.68 -24.07
C ILE A 54 -13.05 25.04 -23.87
N GLY A 55 -11.76 25.06 -23.50
CA GLY A 55 -11.03 26.28 -23.16
C GLY A 55 -10.68 27.24 -24.32
N LYS A 56 -10.63 26.77 -25.58
CA LYS A 56 -10.19 27.59 -26.74
C LYS A 56 -10.85 27.20 -28.08
N GLU A 57 -12.12 27.54 -28.26
CA GLU A 57 -12.72 27.58 -29.60
C GLU A 57 -12.50 28.94 -30.29
N VAL A 58 -11.47 29.02 -31.12
CA VAL A 58 -11.48 29.85 -32.33
C VAL A 58 -10.99 28.94 -33.46
N PRO A 59 -11.73 28.74 -34.56
CA PRO A 59 -11.29 27.87 -35.65
C PRO A 59 -10.11 28.52 -36.38
N MET A 60 -8.90 28.05 -36.07
CA MET A 60 -7.66 28.43 -36.74
C MET A 60 -7.36 27.46 -37.87
N THR A 61 -6.80 27.97 -38.97
CA THR A 61 -6.37 27.13 -40.09
C THR A 61 -4.99 26.52 -39.78
N PRO A 62 -4.59 25.41 -40.43
CA PRO A 62 -3.26 24.83 -40.23
C PRO A 62 -2.10 25.80 -40.50
N ALA A 63 -2.32 26.84 -41.32
CA ALA A 63 -1.32 27.88 -41.60
C ALA A 63 -1.11 28.87 -40.44
N ASP A 64 -2.06 28.97 -39.50
CA ASP A 64 -2.00 29.93 -38.38
C ASP A 64 -1.23 29.37 -37.16
N MET A 65 -0.85 28.08 -37.18
CA MET A 65 -0.12 27.44 -36.06
C MET A 65 1.40 27.65 -36.12
N ASP A 66 1.98 27.76 -37.33
CA ASP A 66 3.43 27.91 -37.51
C ASP A 66 3.94 29.29 -37.07
N ASP A 67 3.12 30.34 -37.17
CA ASP A 67 3.52 31.74 -36.95
C ASP A 67 3.68 32.15 -35.47
N ARG A 68 3.48 31.21 -34.52
CA ARG A 68 3.62 31.46 -33.07
C ARG A 68 4.86 30.85 -32.42
N TRP A 69 5.55 29.94 -33.12
CA TRP A 69 6.79 29.35 -32.66
C TRP A 69 7.93 29.89 -33.51
N VAL A 70 8.95 30.47 -32.87
CA VAL A 70 10.21 30.74 -33.56
C VAL A 70 10.84 29.38 -33.84
N ASN A 71 10.61 28.86 -35.05
CA ASN A 71 11.19 27.61 -35.52
C ASN A 71 12.72 27.75 -35.52
N ARG A 72 13.32 27.26 -34.44
CA ARG A 72 14.77 27.14 -34.30
C ARG A 72 15.26 26.08 -35.29
N PRO A 73 16.38 26.28 -36.00
CA PRO A 73 16.91 25.26 -36.91
C PRO A 73 17.24 23.94 -36.18
N GLU A 74 17.44 23.99 -34.86
CA GLU A 74 17.60 22.83 -33.98
C GLU A 74 16.27 22.09 -33.68
N GLN A 75 15.10 22.72 -33.81
CA GLN A 75 13.80 22.11 -33.46
C GLN A 75 13.49 20.92 -34.35
N LEU A 76 13.71 21.04 -35.67
CA LEU A 76 13.57 19.92 -36.62
C LEU A 76 14.44 18.72 -36.22
N ARG A 77 15.64 18.99 -35.67
CA ARG A 77 16.54 17.95 -35.21
C ARG A 77 16.04 17.31 -33.91
N VAL A 78 15.54 18.11 -32.96
CA VAL A 78 14.89 17.62 -31.73
C VAL A 78 13.67 16.78 -32.07
N ASP A 79 12.85 17.19 -33.04
CA ASP A 79 11.65 16.44 -33.45
C ASP A 79 12.02 15.11 -34.14
N GLN A 80 13.03 15.11 -35.02
CA GLN A 80 13.60 13.89 -35.62
C GLN A 80 14.21 12.96 -34.58
N ILE A 81 14.86 13.51 -33.57
CA ILE A 81 15.39 12.79 -32.41
C ILE A 81 14.24 12.15 -31.62
N VAL A 82 13.21 12.91 -31.26
CA VAL A 82 12.03 12.42 -30.52
C VAL A 82 11.29 11.33 -31.31
N GLN A 83 11.20 11.48 -32.64
CA GLN A 83 10.61 10.50 -33.56
C GLN A 83 11.51 9.28 -33.84
N GLY A 84 12.77 9.28 -33.37
CA GLY A 84 13.72 8.19 -33.59
C GLY A 84 14.34 8.13 -35.00
N GLU A 85 14.19 9.18 -35.81
CA GLU A 85 14.80 9.33 -37.12
C GLU A 85 16.28 9.75 -37.05
N GLU A 86 16.65 10.51 -36.01
CA GLU A 86 18.04 10.66 -35.57
C GLU A 86 18.21 10.10 -34.14
N HIS A 87 19.43 9.68 -33.79
CA HIS A 87 19.79 9.51 -32.38
C HIS A 87 20.09 10.87 -31.76
N ASP A 88 19.85 11.02 -30.46
CA ASP A 88 20.19 12.23 -29.68
C ASP A 88 21.67 12.68 -29.85
N TYR A 89 22.58 11.75 -30.19
CA TYR A 89 24.03 11.95 -30.34
C TYR A 89 24.69 12.73 -29.18
N ILE A 90 24.09 12.70 -27.98
CA ILE A 90 24.64 13.34 -26.78
C ILE A 90 25.96 12.66 -26.40
N PRO A 91 27.10 13.38 -26.47
CA PRO A 91 28.37 12.83 -26.03
C PRO A 91 28.32 12.66 -24.52
N HIS A 92 28.51 11.43 -24.05
CA HIS A 92 28.45 11.07 -22.64
C HIS A 92 29.66 10.21 -22.27
N LYS A 93 30.00 10.19 -20.98
CA LYS A 93 31.06 9.34 -20.42
C LYS A 93 30.44 8.39 -19.40
N ILE A 94 30.59 7.08 -19.63
CA ILE A 94 30.26 6.07 -18.63
C ILE A 94 31.49 5.86 -17.75
N GLN A 95 31.36 6.11 -16.44
CA GLN A 95 32.41 5.87 -15.46
C GLN A 95 31.96 4.72 -14.54
N PRO A 96 32.53 3.51 -14.66
CA PRO A 96 32.32 2.46 -13.66
C PRO A 96 32.99 2.86 -12.35
N ILE A 97 32.35 2.50 -11.23
CA ILE A 97 32.81 2.79 -9.88
C ILE A 97 32.86 1.48 -9.07
N SER A 98 33.97 1.23 -8.39
CA SER A 98 34.22 0.01 -7.62
C SER A 98 33.78 0.08 -6.14
N GLY A 99 33.72 1.29 -5.56
CA GLY A 99 33.37 1.55 -4.17
C GLY A 99 33.17 3.05 -3.87
N TYR A 100 32.88 3.41 -2.62
CA TYR A 100 32.67 4.81 -2.23
C TYR A 100 33.93 5.68 -2.35
N ALA A 101 35.12 5.15 -2.10
CA ALA A 101 36.39 5.87 -2.27
C ALA A 101 36.68 6.18 -3.76
N ASP A 102 36.23 5.30 -4.66
CA ASP A 102 36.30 5.53 -6.11
C ASP A 102 35.24 6.54 -6.57
N LEU A 103 34.07 6.59 -5.92
CA LEU A 103 33.06 7.63 -6.14
C LEU A 103 33.57 9.02 -5.71
N GLU A 104 34.21 9.12 -4.53
CA GLU A 104 34.83 10.35 -4.04
C GLU A 104 35.96 10.83 -4.96
N ARG A 105 36.75 9.90 -5.50
CA ARG A 105 37.76 10.21 -6.53
C ARG A 105 37.10 10.69 -7.83
N ALA A 106 36.05 10.03 -8.31
CA ALA A 106 35.31 10.47 -9.50
C ALA A 106 34.65 11.86 -9.28
N GLY A 107 34.19 12.15 -8.06
CA GLY A 107 33.76 13.48 -7.64
C GLY A 107 34.87 14.51 -7.85
N ARG A 108 36.05 14.27 -7.28
CA ARG A 108 37.21 15.17 -7.38
C ARG A 108 37.76 15.33 -8.81
N ASP A 109 37.86 14.25 -9.57
CA ASP A 109 38.53 14.22 -10.87
C ASP A 109 37.61 14.61 -12.04
N LEU A 110 36.29 14.41 -11.91
CA LEU A 110 35.32 14.61 -12.99
C LEU A 110 34.21 15.60 -12.66
N VAL A 111 33.71 15.64 -11.43
CA VAL A 111 32.55 16.47 -11.06
C VAL A 111 32.97 17.87 -10.61
N LEU A 112 33.95 18.00 -9.72
CA LEU A 112 34.49 19.29 -9.30
C LEU A 112 34.92 20.19 -10.48
N PRO A 113 35.60 19.70 -11.53
CA PRO A 113 35.97 20.53 -12.69
C PRO A 113 34.79 20.95 -13.58
N MET A 114 33.59 20.39 -13.40
CA MET A 114 32.38 20.82 -14.12
C MET A 114 31.73 22.06 -13.50
N MET A 115 31.96 22.31 -12.21
CA MET A 115 31.38 23.45 -11.47
C MET A 115 31.83 24.79 -12.06
N GLU A 116 30.89 25.73 -12.23
CA GLU A 116 31.18 27.06 -12.75
C GLU A 116 32.16 27.85 -11.86
N SER A 117 32.08 27.65 -10.53
CA SER A 117 33.02 28.19 -9.54
C SER A 117 34.47 27.75 -9.77
N ASN A 118 34.67 26.53 -10.29
CA ASN A 118 35.97 25.98 -10.66
C ASN A 118 36.37 26.28 -12.12
N GLY A 119 35.60 27.11 -12.83
CA GLY A 119 35.82 27.46 -14.24
C GLY A 119 35.26 26.46 -15.25
N GLY A 120 34.40 25.54 -14.82
CA GLY A 120 33.63 24.66 -15.68
C GLY A 120 32.43 25.35 -16.36
N SER A 121 31.63 24.58 -17.09
CA SER A 121 30.45 25.07 -17.83
C SER A 121 29.12 24.53 -17.25
N GLY A 122 29.13 24.04 -16.02
CA GLY A 122 28.06 23.21 -15.48
C GLY A 122 27.94 21.87 -16.21
N GLY A 123 26.87 21.13 -15.92
CA GLY A 123 26.52 19.90 -16.64
C GLY A 123 25.67 18.93 -15.84
N VAL A 124 25.40 17.76 -16.42
CA VAL A 124 24.57 16.71 -15.82
C VAL A 124 25.41 15.49 -15.48
N VAL A 125 25.27 15.01 -14.24
CA VAL A 125 25.87 13.77 -13.73
C VAL A 125 24.73 12.79 -13.43
N VAL A 126 24.86 11.52 -13.81
CA VAL A 126 23.83 10.50 -13.55
C VAL A 126 24.41 9.35 -12.73
N SER A 127 23.96 9.23 -11.48
CA SER A 127 24.33 8.19 -10.52
C SER A 127 23.35 7.01 -10.60
N LEU A 128 23.79 5.91 -11.21
CA LEU A 128 23.00 4.69 -11.40
C LEU A 128 23.35 3.63 -10.33
N GLY A 129 22.42 3.37 -9.41
CA GLY A 129 22.56 2.33 -8.38
C GLY A 129 23.59 2.64 -7.29
N VAL A 130 23.91 3.91 -7.12
CA VAL A 130 24.88 4.41 -6.15
C VAL A 130 24.43 5.78 -5.64
N GLY A 131 24.87 6.13 -4.42
CA GLY A 131 24.65 7.45 -3.83
C GLY A 131 23.37 7.59 -3.01
N GLY A 132 22.42 6.65 -3.08
CA GLY A 132 21.15 6.79 -2.38
C GLY A 132 21.25 6.79 -0.85
N MET A 133 22.26 6.14 -0.27
CA MET A 133 22.43 5.99 1.20
C MET A 133 23.44 6.96 1.84
N VAL A 134 24.11 7.79 1.05
CA VAL A 134 25.18 8.71 1.50
C VAL A 134 24.84 10.13 1.10
N ASP A 135 25.42 11.11 1.79
CA ASP A 135 25.31 12.51 1.35
C ASP A 135 26.17 12.70 0.09
N LEU A 136 25.53 13.03 -1.02
CA LEU A 136 26.21 13.26 -2.31
C LEU A 136 26.74 14.68 -2.48
N GLY A 137 26.19 15.67 -1.76
CA GLY A 137 26.66 17.05 -1.79
C GLY A 137 28.09 17.13 -1.30
N SER A 138 28.30 16.65 -0.07
CA SER A 138 29.62 16.47 0.53
C SER A 138 30.53 15.52 -0.27
N LEU A 139 30.04 14.33 -0.66
CA LEU A 139 30.90 13.27 -1.23
C LEU A 139 31.43 13.60 -2.64
N LEU A 140 30.67 14.34 -3.44
CA LEU A 140 31.11 14.80 -4.76
C LEU A 140 31.82 16.17 -4.71
N GLY A 141 31.88 16.81 -3.54
CA GLY A 141 32.47 18.14 -3.34
C GLY A 141 31.62 19.31 -3.87
N LEU A 142 30.31 19.09 -4.07
CA LEU A 142 29.38 20.09 -4.59
C LEU A 142 28.98 21.15 -3.55
N GLU A 143 29.24 20.86 -2.27
CA GLU A 143 28.99 21.73 -1.12
C GLU A 143 30.31 21.99 -0.37
N PRO A 144 31.21 22.85 -0.90
CA PRO A 144 32.46 23.17 -0.23
C PRO A 144 32.24 23.94 1.09
N GLU A 145 32.96 23.56 2.15
CA GLU A 145 32.84 24.17 3.48
C GLU A 145 33.14 25.69 3.43
N GLY A 146 32.12 26.51 3.68
CA GLY A 146 32.24 27.96 3.83
C GLY A 146 32.09 28.81 2.56
N ASP A 147 31.65 28.22 1.45
CA ASP A 147 31.38 28.93 0.19
C ASP A 147 29.86 29.02 -0.09
N GLU A 148 29.37 30.19 -0.53
CA GLU A 148 27.93 30.39 -0.83
C GLU A 148 27.48 29.72 -2.15
N ALA A 149 28.44 29.35 -3.01
CA ALA A 149 28.21 28.84 -4.36
C ALA A 149 27.97 27.31 -4.42
N THR A 150 26.95 26.81 -3.70
CA THR A 150 26.57 25.39 -3.72
C THR A 150 26.11 24.91 -5.11
N PHE A 151 26.50 23.69 -5.48
CA PHE A 151 26.22 22.99 -6.76
C PHE A 151 26.77 23.64 -8.05
N SER A 152 26.79 24.97 -8.14
CA SER A 152 27.45 25.78 -9.18
C SER A 152 27.26 25.25 -10.61
N GLY A 153 25.99 25.12 -11.02
CA GLY A 153 25.60 24.68 -12.38
C GLY A 153 25.69 23.18 -12.66
N VAL A 154 26.03 22.35 -11.67
CA VAL A 154 26.08 20.88 -11.81
C VAL A 154 24.82 20.22 -11.24
N GLU A 155 24.13 19.44 -12.08
CA GLU A 155 22.89 18.74 -11.73
C GLU A 155 23.13 17.23 -11.64
N VAL A 156 22.83 16.62 -10.49
CA VAL A 156 23.10 15.20 -10.19
C VAL A 156 21.81 14.41 -10.11
N TRP A 157 21.57 13.54 -11.09
CA TRP A 157 20.41 12.64 -11.11
C TRP A 157 20.72 11.32 -10.41
N VAL A 158 19.97 10.98 -9.38
CA VAL A 158 20.17 9.78 -8.54
C VAL A 158 19.07 8.77 -8.81
N ILE A 159 19.44 7.63 -9.39
CA ILE A 159 18.52 6.54 -9.72
C ILE A 159 19.02 5.31 -8.97
N ASP A 160 18.54 5.13 -7.73
CA ASP A 160 19.02 4.09 -6.83
C ASP A 160 17.87 3.28 -6.21
N SER A 161 18.09 1.98 -6.09
CA SER A 161 17.19 1.01 -5.46
C SER A 161 17.51 0.74 -3.99
N HIS A 162 18.67 1.21 -3.49
CA HIS A 162 19.01 1.06 -2.07
C HIS A 162 18.15 1.95 -1.18
N ARG A 163 17.83 1.47 0.03
CA ARG A 163 17.08 2.19 1.07
C ARG A 163 17.73 1.90 2.44
N PRO A 164 17.66 2.81 3.43
CA PRO A 164 17.00 4.13 3.42
C PRO A 164 17.70 5.14 2.49
N TRP A 165 16.96 6.17 2.07
CA TRP A 165 17.54 7.31 1.36
C TRP A 165 18.31 8.22 2.32
N ASN A 166 19.32 8.93 1.84
CA ASN A 166 19.83 10.12 2.51
C ASN A 166 18.81 11.25 2.34
N LEU A 167 18.29 11.77 3.46
CA LEU A 167 17.24 12.79 3.47
C LEU A 167 17.75 14.17 2.99
N GLY A 168 19.05 14.45 3.09
CA GLY A 168 19.69 15.61 2.49
C GLY A 168 19.57 15.60 0.97
N ASN A 169 19.99 14.50 0.32
CA ASN A 169 19.84 14.33 -1.13
C ASN A 169 18.37 14.49 -1.61
N VAL A 170 17.39 14.08 -0.81
CA VAL A 170 15.96 14.06 -1.20
C VAL A 170 15.25 15.40 -0.91
N PHE A 171 15.53 16.04 0.23
CA PHE A 171 14.77 17.20 0.70
C PHE A 171 15.59 18.50 0.83
N GLY A 172 16.91 18.43 0.77
CA GLY A 172 17.83 19.58 0.80
C GLY A 172 18.72 19.71 -0.45
N GLY A 173 18.62 18.78 -1.41
CA GLY A 173 19.47 18.70 -2.61
C GLY A 173 19.19 19.77 -3.67
N PHE A 174 19.11 21.05 -3.32
CA PHE A 174 18.90 22.14 -4.27
C PHE A 174 19.64 23.41 -3.83
N PRO A 175 20.15 24.22 -4.79
CA PRO A 175 20.78 25.49 -4.48
C PRO A 175 19.76 26.44 -3.84
N LEU A 176 20.12 27.01 -2.70
CA LEU A 176 19.30 27.99 -2.00
C LEU A 176 19.45 29.37 -2.65
N GLU A 177 18.37 30.13 -2.77
CA GLU A 177 18.46 31.51 -3.25
C GLU A 177 19.05 32.41 -2.15
N ALA A 178 20.09 33.18 -2.50
CA ALA A 178 20.81 34.02 -1.56
C ALA A 178 19.94 35.14 -0.99
N THR A 179 19.98 35.33 0.34
CA THR A 179 19.20 36.32 1.08
C THR A 179 20.03 36.96 2.18
N ASP A 180 20.04 38.28 2.29
CA ASP A 180 20.76 39.04 3.35
C ASP A 180 20.22 38.84 4.79
N ASP A 181 19.19 38.00 4.98
CA ASP A 181 18.51 37.78 6.25
C ASP A 181 18.37 36.29 6.56
N ASP A 182 19.17 35.81 7.51
CA ASP A 182 19.18 34.41 7.93
C ASP A 182 17.92 33.96 8.69
N THR A 183 17.02 34.88 9.04
CA THR A 183 15.75 34.53 9.71
C THR A 183 14.64 34.08 8.76
N VAL A 184 14.85 34.16 7.44
CA VAL A 184 13.87 33.75 6.43
C VAL A 184 13.79 32.21 6.34
N PRO A 185 12.61 31.58 6.51
CA PRO A 185 12.45 30.13 6.43
C PRO A 185 12.92 29.55 5.09
N LEU A 186 13.53 28.36 5.13
CA LEU A 186 14.12 27.67 3.98
C LEU A 186 13.09 27.44 2.87
N SER A 187 11.84 27.15 3.24
CA SER A 187 10.70 27.05 2.33
C SER A 187 10.49 28.28 1.42
N THR A 188 11.05 29.44 1.79
CA THR A 188 11.05 30.69 1.02
C THR A 188 12.34 30.90 0.19
N ARG A 189 13.44 30.20 0.53
CA ARG A 189 14.71 30.19 -0.21
C ARG A 189 14.82 29.06 -1.25
N CYS A 190 13.85 28.13 -1.27
CA CYS A 190 13.72 27.09 -2.29
C CYS A 190 13.58 27.68 -3.70
N PRO A 191 14.24 27.12 -4.73
CA PRO A 191 14.03 27.51 -6.12
C PRO A 191 12.55 27.42 -6.55
N ASN A 192 12.11 28.37 -7.38
CA ASN A 192 10.75 28.34 -7.93
C ASN A 192 10.46 27.01 -8.63
N GLY A 193 9.33 26.39 -8.29
CA GLY A 193 8.96 25.06 -8.75
C GLY A 193 9.50 23.90 -7.90
N VAL A 194 10.13 24.15 -6.75
CA VAL A 194 10.45 23.10 -5.76
C VAL A 194 9.56 23.28 -4.52
N LYS A 195 8.89 22.21 -4.07
CA LYS A 195 8.06 22.20 -2.85
C LYS A 195 8.38 20.98 -2.00
N ALA A 196 8.99 21.20 -0.84
CA ALA A 196 9.36 20.14 0.11
C ALA A 196 10.11 18.96 -0.56
N GLY A 197 11.11 19.29 -1.39
CA GLY A 197 11.89 18.35 -2.20
C GLY A 197 11.24 17.89 -3.52
N ARG A 198 9.94 18.09 -3.73
CA ARG A 198 9.26 17.72 -4.99
C ARG A 198 9.47 18.80 -6.06
N ILE A 199 9.86 18.37 -7.26
CA ILE A 199 9.94 19.20 -8.46
C ILE A 199 8.56 19.28 -9.15
N ASP A 200 8.05 20.50 -9.33
CA ASP A 200 6.85 20.86 -10.09
C ASP A 200 7.19 21.29 -11.53
N ARG A 201 6.19 21.34 -12.41
CA ARG A 201 6.32 21.76 -13.83
C ARG A 201 6.87 23.19 -14.05
N SER A 202 6.97 24.02 -13.01
CA SER A 202 7.51 25.38 -13.09
C SER A 202 9.00 25.47 -12.74
N TYR A 203 9.65 24.35 -12.41
CA TYR A 203 11.09 24.29 -12.16
C TYR A 203 11.89 24.57 -13.45
N THR A 204 12.97 25.35 -13.31
CA THR A 204 13.90 25.64 -14.41
C THR A 204 15.25 24.98 -14.13
N PRO A 205 15.64 23.94 -14.91
CA PRO A 205 16.92 23.26 -14.76
C PRO A 205 18.14 24.17 -14.97
N GLY A 206 19.32 23.69 -14.59
CA GLY A 206 20.60 24.35 -14.88
C GLY A 206 21.15 25.28 -13.79
N LYS A 207 20.46 25.50 -12.66
CA LYS A 207 21.08 26.10 -11.45
C LYS A 207 21.98 25.11 -10.69
N GLY A 208 21.92 23.83 -11.04
CA GLY A 208 22.51 22.72 -10.28
C GLY A 208 21.58 22.18 -9.20
N GLY A 209 22.02 21.11 -8.50
CA GLY A 209 21.27 20.42 -7.45
C GLY A 209 21.34 18.89 -7.58
N ILE A 210 20.70 18.19 -6.64
CA ILE A 210 20.56 16.72 -6.62
C ILE A 210 19.09 16.36 -6.86
N VAL A 211 18.81 15.62 -7.92
CA VAL A 211 17.48 15.19 -8.32
C VAL A 211 17.35 13.68 -8.11
N VAL A 212 16.50 13.26 -7.18
CA VAL A 212 16.26 11.84 -6.90
C VAL A 212 15.04 11.34 -7.68
N LEU A 213 15.20 10.24 -8.45
CA LEU A 213 14.08 9.60 -9.12
C LEU A 213 13.32 8.70 -8.13
N ASP A 214 12.07 9.06 -7.83
CA ASP A 214 11.22 8.29 -6.92
C ASP A 214 10.55 7.08 -7.63
N ASP A 215 10.58 5.91 -6.99
CA ASP A 215 9.79 4.72 -7.36
C ASP A 215 8.44 4.65 -6.62
N GLY A 216 8.03 5.79 -6.07
CA GLY A 216 6.87 5.99 -5.21
C GLY A 216 7.15 5.74 -3.73
N ASP A 217 8.33 5.23 -3.33
CA ASP A 217 8.61 5.04 -1.90
C ASP A 217 8.73 6.38 -1.15
N ILE A 218 9.20 7.46 -1.78
CA ILE A 218 9.32 8.79 -1.13
C ILE A 218 7.92 9.37 -0.89
N GLU A 219 7.11 9.54 -1.94
CA GLU A 219 5.76 10.13 -1.83
C GLU A 219 4.85 9.33 -0.90
N ASP A 220 4.95 8.00 -0.93
CA ASP A 220 4.06 7.13 -0.16
C ASP A 220 4.51 7.04 1.32
N SER A 221 5.82 7.02 1.62
CA SER A 221 6.37 6.62 2.94
C SER A 221 7.11 7.67 3.77
N LEU A 222 7.72 8.68 3.16
CA LEU A 222 8.65 9.57 3.88
C LEU A 222 8.01 10.88 4.37
N ALA A 223 6.69 10.97 4.44
CA ALA A 223 6.00 12.19 4.89
C ALA A 223 6.41 12.61 6.32
N THR A 224 6.49 11.67 7.26
CA THR A 224 6.91 11.91 8.64
C THR A 224 8.36 12.37 8.76
N GLU A 225 9.25 11.74 8.00
CA GLU A 225 10.67 12.04 7.94
C GLU A 225 10.95 13.38 7.23
N ARG A 226 10.20 13.68 6.17
CA ARG A 226 10.20 14.98 5.47
C ARG A 226 9.83 16.12 6.41
N ASP A 227 8.71 15.98 7.11
CA ASP A 227 8.18 17.05 7.96
C ASP A 227 9.12 17.29 9.16
N ALA A 228 9.68 16.21 9.74
CA ALA A 228 10.72 16.31 10.77
C ALA A 228 12.04 16.93 10.27
N TYR A 229 12.45 16.63 9.03
CA TYR A 229 13.67 17.17 8.42
C TYR A 229 13.54 18.67 8.11
N ILE A 230 12.45 19.09 7.46
CA ILE A 230 12.16 20.51 7.16
C ILE A 230 12.05 21.30 8.47
N ALA A 231 11.34 20.78 9.48
CA ALA A 231 11.22 21.43 10.79
C ALA A 231 12.52 21.50 11.60
N LEU A 232 13.57 20.76 11.23
CA LEU A 232 14.92 20.93 11.79
C LEU A 232 15.72 22.00 11.06
N LEU A 233 15.58 22.10 9.73
CA LEU A 233 16.25 23.13 8.92
C LEU A 233 15.67 24.53 9.15
N ASP A 234 14.35 24.65 9.32
CA ASP A 234 13.68 25.92 9.65
C ASP A 234 13.87 26.35 11.13
N MET A 235 14.63 25.59 11.93
CA MET A 235 14.82 25.88 13.37
C MET A 235 16.05 26.77 13.61
N PRO A 236 15.91 27.91 14.32
CA PRO A 236 17.05 28.77 14.64
C PRO A 236 18.15 28.05 15.41
N ASP A 237 19.39 28.46 15.20
CA ASP A 237 20.53 27.95 15.95
C ASP A 237 20.52 28.44 17.40
N VAL A 238 19.97 27.57 18.24
CA VAL A 238 20.07 27.62 19.68
C VAL A 238 21.33 26.86 20.08
N GLU A 239 22.38 27.58 20.48
CA GLU A 239 23.54 26.99 21.16
C GLU A 239 23.07 26.16 22.37
N ASP A 240 23.78 25.09 22.73
CA ASP A 240 23.50 24.31 23.94
C ASP A 240 24.62 24.59 24.95
N ASP A 241 24.40 25.58 25.83
CA ASP A 241 25.44 26.17 26.71
C ASP A 241 26.00 25.18 27.76
N GLY A 242 25.52 23.93 27.78
CA GLY A 242 25.86 22.94 28.80
C GLY A 242 25.24 23.22 30.17
N GLU A 243 24.32 24.19 30.28
CA GLU A 243 23.41 24.25 31.44
C GLU A 243 22.51 23.01 31.42
N GLU A 244 22.85 22.02 32.26
CA GLU A 244 22.04 20.86 32.56
C GLU A 244 20.74 21.32 33.25
N LEU A 245 19.78 21.77 32.44
CA LEU A 245 18.42 22.14 32.86
C LEU A 245 17.74 20.86 33.34
N GLY A 246 17.89 20.60 34.64
CA GLY A 246 17.46 19.36 35.28
C GLY A 246 16.01 19.00 34.95
N GLU A 247 15.80 17.72 34.67
CA GLU A 247 14.47 17.13 34.51
C GLU A 247 13.75 17.15 35.87
N SER A 248 13.05 18.25 36.15
CA SER A 248 11.95 18.26 37.13
C SER A 248 10.76 17.56 36.50
N ASP A 249 10.57 16.30 36.90
CA ASP A 249 9.43 15.45 36.58
C ASP A 249 8.18 15.93 37.35
N ASP A 250 7.68 17.12 36.99
CA ASP A 250 6.42 17.68 37.46
C ASP A 250 5.41 17.66 36.30
N GLY A 251 4.47 16.73 36.37
CA GLY A 251 3.57 16.35 35.27
C GLY A 251 2.30 17.18 35.14
N GLU A 252 2.41 18.51 35.14
CA GLU A 252 1.28 19.44 34.93
C GLU A 252 1.72 20.59 33.99
N ASP A 253 1.32 20.52 32.71
CA ASP A 253 1.27 21.65 31.73
C ASP A 253 0.85 21.14 30.32
N GLU A 254 -0.29 20.45 30.21
CA GLU A 254 -0.98 20.23 28.90
C GLU A 254 -2.20 21.15 28.78
N ASP A 255 -1.99 22.47 28.63
CA ASP A 255 -3.00 23.38 28.06
C ASP A 255 -2.40 24.74 27.67
N LEU A 256 -1.96 24.90 26.41
CA LEU A 256 -1.46 26.19 25.89
C LEU A 256 -1.54 26.34 24.35
N PHE A 257 -2.57 25.74 23.74
CA PHE A 257 -2.81 25.78 22.29
C PHE A 257 -4.29 26.04 21.92
N SER A 258 -4.91 27.09 22.47
CA SER A 258 -6.08 27.73 21.84
C SER A 258 -6.31 29.15 22.35
N GLU A 259 -5.76 30.16 21.66
CA GLU A 259 -6.28 31.53 21.71
C GLU A 259 -6.33 32.14 20.31
N GLU A 260 -7.51 32.11 19.70
CA GLU A 260 -7.84 32.99 18.58
C GLU A 260 -9.05 33.88 18.96
N SER A 261 -8.76 35.14 19.29
CA SER A 261 -9.69 36.27 19.40
C SER A 261 -10.95 36.13 20.31
N ALA A 262 -10.88 36.69 21.52
CA ALA A 262 -12.05 37.09 22.30
C ALA A 262 -12.11 38.62 22.47
N ARG A 263 -13.30 39.21 22.28
CA ARG A 263 -13.49 40.67 22.27
C ARG A 263 -13.63 41.26 23.68
N THR A 264 -13.11 42.48 23.85
CA THR A 264 -13.21 43.27 25.08
C THR A 264 -14.63 43.76 25.36
N GLY A 265 -15.10 43.59 26.60
CA GLY A 265 -15.98 44.59 27.24
C GLY A 265 -17.15 44.07 28.07
N GLN A 266 -16.99 44.09 29.40
CA GLN A 266 -18.03 44.53 30.35
C GLN A 266 -17.38 44.93 31.68
N LYS A 267 -18.02 45.84 32.45
CA LYS A 267 -17.45 46.48 33.64
C LYS A 267 -18.25 46.15 34.91
N ARG A 268 -17.58 45.54 35.90
CA ARG A 268 -17.73 45.68 37.37
C ARG A 268 -19.10 46.09 37.95
N LYS A 269 -19.56 45.29 38.92
CA LYS A 269 -19.79 45.67 40.35
C LYS A 269 -20.21 44.42 41.16
N SER A 270 -19.49 44.01 42.21
CA SER A 270 -19.53 44.51 43.61
C SER A 270 -20.75 43.96 44.38
N TRP A 271 -20.62 43.16 45.44
CA TRP A 271 -20.17 43.57 46.79
C TRP A 271 -20.11 42.38 47.78
N SER A 272 -19.33 42.53 48.88
CA SER A 272 -19.61 42.12 50.30
C SER A 272 -20.08 40.68 50.64
N ASP A 273 -19.78 40.05 51.77
CA ASP A 273 -18.95 40.29 52.98
C ASP A 273 -19.19 39.06 53.91
N ARG A 274 -18.45 38.93 55.02
CA ARG A 274 -18.77 38.08 56.20
C ARG A 274 -18.46 36.57 56.14
N GLU A 275 -17.45 36.08 56.89
CA GLU A 275 -17.51 35.50 58.27
C GLU A 275 -18.22 34.11 58.29
N GLU A 276 -17.69 33.01 58.84
CA GLU A 276 -16.92 32.80 60.08
C GLU A 276 -16.13 31.44 60.09
N GLU A 277 -14.89 31.46 60.59
CA GLU A 277 -14.29 30.56 61.62
C GLU A 277 -14.25 28.99 61.47
N MET A 278 -13.22 28.23 61.95
CA MET A 278 -12.00 28.51 62.73
C MET A 278 -10.97 27.34 62.71
N SER A 279 -9.77 27.55 63.30
CA SER A 279 -8.81 26.53 63.83
C SER A 279 -7.92 25.80 62.79
N SER A 280 -6.61 25.54 62.94
CA SER A 280 -5.55 25.81 63.96
C SER A 280 -4.21 25.29 63.36
N ASP A 281 -2.97 25.77 63.62
CA ASP A 281 -2.37 26.98 64.23
C ASP A 281 -0.84 27.03 63.84
N GLU A 282 -0.09 28.07 64.27
CA GLU A 282 1.39 28.18 64.55
C GLU A 282 2.43 27.45 63.63
N ASP A 283 3.59 28.00 63.21
CA ASP A 283 4.37 29.25 63.37
C ASP A 283 5.33 29.32 62.13
N ASP A 284 6.07 30.37 61.74
CA ASP A 284 6.72 31.48 62.48
C ASP A 284 6.94 32.71 61.55
N ARG A 285 7.44 33.83 62.10
CA ARG A 285 7.19 35.21 61.63
C ARG A 285 8.25 35.83 60.69
N PRO A 286 7.86 36.82 59.85
CA PRO A 286 8.77 37.61 59.04
C PRO A 286 9.38 38.82 59.80
N ALA A 287 10.67 39.08 59.60
CA ALA A 287 11.37 40.24 60.20
C ALA A 287 11.49 41.44 59.22
N GLN A 288 11.12 42.63 59.70
CA GLN A 288 11.12 43.88 58.93
C GLN A 288 12.49 44.60 58.84
N ARG A 289 12.56 45.54 57.87
CA ARG A 289 13.30 46.85 57.89
C ARG A 289 14.84 46.81 57.80
N ARG A 290 15.42 47.53 56.82
CA ARG A 290 15.76 49.00 56.81
C ARG A 290 16.87 49.35 55.79
N ARG A 291 16.77 50.57 55.23
CA ARG A 291 17.71 51.30 54.34
C ARG A 291 19.18 51.33 54.83
N SER A 292 20.18 51.36 53.94
CA SER A 292 20.83 52.60 53.39
C SER A 292 22.31 52.45 52.90
N ASN A 293 22.54 52.90 51.65
CA ASN A 293 23.65 53.72 51.09
C ASN A 293 25.17 53.34 51.17
N SER A 294 25.90 53.82 50.14
CA SER A 294 27.37 54.05 50.01
C SER A 294 28.28 52.82 49.72
N SER A 295 29.40 52.89 48.99
CA SER A 295 29.93 53.86 47.98
C SER A 295 31.27 53.37 47.36
N THR A 296 31.58 53.75 46.09
CA THR A 296 32.94 53.87 45.46
C THR A 296 33.86 52.62 45.35
N SER A 297 34.80 52.45 44.38
CA SER A 297 35.05 53.05 43.05
C SER A 297 36.26 52.38 42.31
N ILE A 298 36.09 52.00 41.02
CA ILE A 298 37.03 51.87 39.85
C ILE A 298 38.56 51.63 40.03
N PRO A 299 39.23 50.90 39.10
CA PRO A 299 39.80 51.56 37.90
C PRO A 299 39.66 50.79 36.56
N SER A 300 39.48 51.54 35.47
CA SER A 300 39.53 51.09 34.04
C SER A 300 40.98 51.15 33.50
N PRO A 301 41.32 50.55 32.33
CA PRO A 301 41.04 51.15 30.98
C PRO A 301 40.80 50.06 29.88
N SER A 302 40.57 50.28 28.55
CA SER A 302 40.16 51.44 27.71
C SER A 302 39.84 51.01 26.25
N ARG A 303 38.70 51.47 25.69
CA ARG A 303 38.45 52.16 24.37
C ARG A 303 39.04 51.62 23.02
N PRO A 304 38.53 52.07 21.83
CA PRO A 304 37.38 52.96 21.54
C PRO A 304 36.41 52.54 20.40
N PRO A 305 35.26 53.23 20.23
CA PRO A 305 34.32 53.07 19.10
C PRO A 305 34.31 54.25 18.08
N GLN A 306 33.74 54.03 16.89
CA GLN A 306 33.20 55.05 15.95
C GLN A 306 31.93 54.46 15.28
N ARG A 307 30.75 55.11 15.31
CA ARG A 307 30.22 56.21 14.45
C ARG A 307 30.14 55.85 12.95
N GLY A 308 29.02 56.06 12.23
CA GLY A 308 27.70 56.64 12.58
C GLY A 308 26.94 57.13 11.33
N LEU A 309 25.95 58.04 11.51
CA LEU A 309 24.98 58.63 10.54
C LEU A 309 23.67 57.81 10.36
N LEU A 310 22.47 58.40 10.29
CA LEU A 310 22.04 59.81 10.27
C LEU A 310 20.67 60.00 10.98
N SER A 311 20.29 61.25 11.28
CA SER A 311 19.06 61.63 12.01
C SER A 311 18.38 62.86 11.39
N ILE A 312 17.06 62.82 11.26
CA ILE A 312 16.13 63.96 11.06
C ILE A 312 14.86 63.58 11.86
N ARG A 313 14.53 64.16 13.03
CA ARG A 313 14.10 65.52 13.44
C ARG A 313 12.64 65.91 13.14
N ASP A 314 11.86 65.87 14.22
CA ASP A 314 10.85 66.81 14.72
C ASP A 314 9.65 67.25 13.84
N GLN A 315 8.44 66.85 14.26
CA GLN A 315 7.31 67.79 14.39
C GLN A 315 6.34 67.34 15.52
N ASP A 316 5.96 68.28 16.39
CA ASP A 316 5.04 68.06 17.51
C ASP A 316 3.58 67.92 17.05
N SER A 317 2.85 66.93 17.59
CA SER A 317 1.38 67.00 17.69
C SER A 317 0.83 66.20 18.87
N VAL A 318 -0.05 66.87 19.61
CA VAL A 318 -0.67 66.49 20.90
C VAL A 318 -1.43 65.14 20.87
N MET A 319 -1.34 64.41 22.00
CA MET A 319 -2.05 63.20 22.46
C MET A 319 -3.59 63.21 22.26
N PRO A 320 -4.38 62.11 22.53
CA PRO A 320 -4.00 60.74 22.95
C PRO A 320 -4.71 59.57 22.22
N SER A 321 -4.12 58.36 22.28
CA SER A 321 -4.86 57.09 22.45
C SER A 321 -3.89 55.93 22.76
N ASP A 322 -4.16 55.15 23.80
CA ASP A 322 -3.31 54.03 24.22
C ASP A 322 -3.28 52.90 23.17
N PRO A 323 -2.12 52.24 22.94
CA PRO A 323 -2.10 50.97 22.24
C PRO A 323 -2.71 49.86 23.12
N PRO A 324 -3.42 48.88 22.55
CA PRO A 324 -3.90 47.74 23.33
C PRO A 324 -2.70 46.96 23.89
N SER A 325 -2.84 46.48 25.13
CA SER A 325 -1.80 45.70 25.81
C SER A 325 -1.39 44.50 24.97
N ALA A 326 -0.10 44.39 24.66
CA ALA A 326 0.45 43.17 24.08
C ALA A 326 0.21 42.00 25.03
N ALA A 327 -0.13 40.83 24.46
CA ALA A 327 0.01 39.57 25.17
C ALA A 327 1.46 39.41 25.62
N GLN A 328 1.68 38.90 26.84
CA GLN A 328 3.04 38.64 27.31
C GLN A 328 3.67 37.54 26.47
N ALA A 329 4.68 37.88 25.66
CA ALA A 329 5.47 36.90 24.95
C ALA A 329 6.06 35.89 25.94
N PRO A 330 6.10 34.58 25.62
CA PRO A 330 6.68 33.58 26.50
C PRO A 330 8.13 33.95 26.81
N SER A 331 8.55 33.78 28.07
CA SER A 331 9.93 34.14 28.47
C SER A 331 10.94 33.44 27.54
N ALA A 332 12.03 34.13 27.19
CA ALA A 332 13.03 33.59 26.26
C ALA A 332 13.55 32.20 26.68
N ARG A 333 13.61 31.92 28.00
CA ARG A 333 13.98 30.60 28.56
C ARG A 333 12.92 29.52 28.34
N ALA A 334 11.63 29.88 28.33
CA ALA A 334 10.55 28.95 27.98
C ALA A 334 10.54 28.64 26.48
N LEU A 335 10.69 29.66 25.63
CA LEU A 335 10.81 29.49 24.18
C LEU A 335 12.03 28.61 23.82
N ARG A 336 13.19 28.87 24.43
CA ARG A 336 14.41 28.06 24.26
C ARG A 336 14.19 26.59 24.65
N ARG A 337 13.57 26.31 25.81
CA ARG A 337 13.24 24.94 26.24
C ARG A 337 12.28 24.24 25.27
N ARG A 338 11.27 24.95 24.75
CA ARG A 338 10.33 24.43 23.75
C ARG A 338 11.02 24.10 22.41
N LEU A 339 11.92 24.95 21.92
CA LEU A 339 12.72 24.69 20.72
C LEU A 339 13.63 23.46 20.91
N LEU A 340 14.34 23.36 22.04
CA LEU A 340 15.18 22.19 22.34
C LEU A 340 14.38 20.89 22.45
N ARG A 341 13.17 20.91 23.03
CA ARG A 341 12.26 19.73 23.06
C ARG A 341 11.86 19.32 21.65
N LEU A 342 11.47 20.28 20.81
CA LEU A 342 11.08 20.04 19.41
C LEU A 342 12.26 19.51 18.57
N ARG A 343 13.47 20.05 18.77
CA ARG A 343 14.71 19.58 18.12
C ARG A 343 14.95 18.10 18.44
N ARG A 344 14.92 17.74 19.73
CA ARG A 344 15.10 16.35 20.20
C ARG A 344 14.04 15.40 19.65
N GLU A 345 12.79 15.85 19.49
CA GLU A 345 11.71 15.04 18.93
C GLU A 345 11.92 14.76 17.43
N ASN A 346 12.19 15.78 16.63
CA ASN A 346 12.44 15.61 15.20
C ASN A 346 13.73 14.80 14.96
N GLU A 347 14.79 15.06 15.72
CA GLU A 347 16.01 14.23 15.70
C GLU A 347 15.73 12.76 16.05
N ARG A 348 14.82 12.48 16.99
CA ARG A 348 14.43 11.10 17.34
C ARG A 348 13.77 10.40 16.15
N VAL A 349 12.96 11.09 15.36
CA VAL A 349 12.37 10.56 14.11
C VAL A 349 13.47 10.22 13.11
N LEU A 350 14.39 11.14 12.82
CA LEU A 350 15.46 10.91 11.85
C LEU A 350 16.44 9.81 12.29
N ARG A 351 16.84 9.81 13.58
CA ARG A 351 17.69 8.76 14.17
C ARG A 351 17.02 7.37 14.13
N LYS A 352 15.69 7.30 14.21
CA LYS A 352 14.93 6.06 14.08
C LYS A 352 14.93 5.57 12.63
N TYR A 353 14.67 6.46 11.67
CA TYR A 353 14.67 6.18 10.24
C TYR A 353 15.98 5.50 9.78
N TYR A 354 17.13 6.13 10.04
CA TYR A 354 18.44 5.58 9.66
C TYR A 354 18.81 4.28 10.40
N LYS A 355 18.16 3.94 11.53
CA LYS A 355 18.35 2.69 12.28
C LYS A 355 17.42 1.54 11.83
N THR A 356 16.59 1.74 10.81
CA THR A 356 15.63 0.73 10.34
C THR A 356 16.33 -0.49 9.74
N GLY A 357 17.47 -0.29 9.07
CA GLY A 357 18.25 -1.33 8.38
C GLY A 357 18.17 -1.19 6.85
N ALA A 358 19.11 -1.80 6.13
CA ALA A 358 19.21 -1.67 4.68
C ALA A 358 18.19 -2.56 3.94
N SER A 359 17.60 -2.04 2.87
CA SER A 359 16.66 -2.72 1.99
C SER A 359 16.79 -2.30 0.53
N PHE A 360 16.11 -3.04 -0.37
CA PHE A 360 16.01 -2.73 -1.80
C PHE A 360 14.56 -2.47 -2.21
N SER A 361 14.35 -1.47 -3.06
CA SER A 361 13.05 -1.06 -3.60
C SER A 361 12.83 -1.61 -5.02
N GLU A 362 12.31 -0.83 -5.96
CA GLU A 362 12.18 -1.24 -7.37
C GLU A 362 13.56 -1.35 -8.07
N PRO A 363 13.82 -2.37 -8.91
CA PRO A 363 15.09 -2.48 -9.63
C PRO A 363 15.25 -1.37 -10.65
N ILE A 364 16.44 -0.78 -10.73
CA ILE A 364 16.79 0.33 -11.63
C ILE A 364 16.40 0.05 -13.09
N SER A 365 16.62 -1.18 -13.56
CA SER A 365 16.28 -1.58 -14.92
C SER A 365 14.77 -1.63 -15.21
N SER A 366 13.92 -1.71 -14.16
CA SER A 366 12.46 -1.59 -14.25
C SER A 366 12.05 -0.12 -14.35
N MET A 367 12.61 0.75 -13.50
CA MET A 367 12.38 2.21 -13.56
C MET A 367 12.77 2.79 -14.93
N MET A 368 13.96 2.41 -15.44
CA MET A 368 14.43 2.86 -16.76
C MET A 368 13.59 2.31 -17.91
N TYR A 369 12.97 1.14 -17.76
CA TYR A 369 12.03 0.63 -18.76
C TYR A 369 10.71 1.40 -18.75
N SER A 370 10.20 1.76 -17.56
CA SER A 370 9.00 2.61 -17.45
C SER A 370 9.24 3.95 -18.15
N LEU A 371 10.37 4.59 -17.88
CA LEU A 371 10.77 5.83 -18.54
C LEU A 371 10.87 5.67 -20.07
N ALA A 372 11.53 4.61 -20.55
CA ALA A 372 11.62 4.35 -22.00
C ALA A 372 10.25 4.11 -22.65
N SER A 373 9.33 3.41 -21.96
CA SER A 373 7.97 3.14 -22.44
C SER A 373 7.07 4.37 -22.38
N GLU A 374 7.23 5.26 -21.41
CA GLU A 374 6.53 6.56 -21.34
C GLU A 374 6.97 7.49 -22.48
N LEU A 375 8.24 7.38 -22.91
CA LEU A 375 8.78 8.06 -24.09
C LEU A 375 8.41 7.38 -25.42
N GLY A 376 7.71 6.24 -25.42
CA GLY A 376 7.39 5.47 -26.63
C GLY A 376 8.61 4.86 -27.33
N ARG A 377 9.75 4.75 -26.62
CA ARG A 377 11.03 4.23 -27.10
C ARG A 377 11.29 2.79 -26.63
N GLU A 378 10.24 2.02 -26.34
CA GLU A 378 10.41 0.60 -26.00
C GLU A 378 10.91 -0.26 -27.17
N ASP A 379 11.73 -1.26 -26.87
CA ASP A 379 12.11 -2.31 -27.82
C ASP A 379 12.35 -3.65 -27.12
N ASN A 380 12.66 -4.69 -27.91
CA ASN A 380 12.98 -6.01 -27.39
C ASN A 380 14.36 -6.09 -26.71
N ASP A 381 15.27 -5.13 -26.93
CA ASP A 381 16.61 -5.16 -26.36
C ASP A 381 16.63 -4.54 -24.95
N LEU A 382 16.03 -3.35 -24.78
CA LEU A 382 15.69 -2.74 -23.50
C LEU A 382 14.81 -3.67 -22.67
N LEU A 383 13.74 -4.25 -23.23
CA LEU A 383 12.91 -5.22 -22.49
C LEU A 383 13.73 -6.42 -22.01
N TRP A 384 14.65 -6.92 -22.83
CA TRP A 384 15.54 -8.02 -22.44
C TRP A 384 16.51 -7.62 -21.32
N LEU A 385 17.17 -6.47 -21.44
CA LEU A 385 18.06 -5.93 -20.41
C LEU A 385 17.32 -5.69 -19.10
N SER A 386 16.10 -5.17 -19.16
CA SER A 386 15.22 -4.97 -18.00
C SER A 386 14.82 -6.26 -17.32
N ILE A 387 14.48 -7.30 -18.10
CA ILE A 387 14.22 -8.66 -17.61
C ILE A 387 15.47 -9.26 -16.93
N VAL A 388 16.66 -9.09 -17.51
CA VAL A 388 17.92 -9.60 -16.93
C VAL A 388 18.26 -8.87 -15.63
N GLY A 389 18.15 -7.54 -15.60
CA GLY A 389 18.36 -6.73 -14.40
C GLY A 389 17.40 -7.08 -13.26
N VAL A 390 16.11 -7.24 -13.56
CA VAL A 390 15.08 -7.72 -12.61
C VAL A 390 15.36 -9.13 -12.12
N THR A 391 15.87 -10.01 -12.98
CA THR A 391 16.25 -11.39 -12.60
C THR A 391 17.49 -11.41 -11.70
N SER A 392 18.43 -10.47 -11.87
CA SER A 392 19.63 -10.37 -11.05
C SER A 392 19.34 -10.17 -9.56
N MET A 393 18.24 -9.49 -9.22
CA MET A 393 17.85 -9.24 -7.83
C MET A 393 17.53 -10.54 -7.07
N GLU A 394 16.89 -11.52 -7.72
CA GLU A 394 16.69 -12.85 -7.12
C GLU A 394 18.03 -13.59 -6.96
N LEU A 395 18.93 -13.51 -7.94
CA LEU A 395 20.22 -14.20 -7.93
C LEU A 395 21.16 -13.72 -6.80
N TYR A 396 21.12 -12.43 -6.47
CA TYR A 396 21.91 -11.82 -5.39
C TYR A 396 21.14 -11.72 -4.06
N GLY A 397 19.92 -12.27 -3.96
CA GLY A 397 19.11 -12.22 -2.74
C GLY A 397 18.73 -10.81 -2.30
N ARG A 398 18.79 -9.83 -3.22
CA ARG A 398 18.38 -8.44 -2.99
C ARG A 398 16.85 -8.37 -2.93
N SER A 399 16.34 -7.70 -1.91
CA SER A 399 14.90 -7.68 -1.64
C SER A 399 14.50 -6.50 -0.76
N SER A 400 13.20 -6.33 -0.57
CA SER A 400 12.64 -5.42 0.44
C SER A 400 13.13 -5.70 1.88
N ALA A 401 13.78 -6.85 2.15
CA ALA A 401 14.44 -7.18 3.42
C ALA A 401 15.94 -6.82 3.47
N GLY A 402 16.51 -6.24 2.40
CA GLY A 402 17.95 -6.20 2.15
C GLY A 402 18.45 -7.49 1.50
N ILE A 403 19.77 -7.72 1.57
CA ILE A 403 20.35 -9.03 1.22
C ILE A 403 19.94 -10.05 2.29
N ALA A 404 19.11 -11.00 1.91
CA ALA A 404 18.56 -12.02 2.80
C ALA A 404 18.34 -13.37 2.09
N VAL A 405 18.34 -14.45 2.87
CA VAL A 405 18.03 -15.79 2.36
C VAL A 405 16.55 -15.83 1.91
N PRO A 406 16.23 -16.37 0.72
CA PRO A 406 14.84 -16.43 0.24
C PRO A 406 14.00 -17.43 1.05
N VAL A 407 13.30 -16.91 2.07
CA VAL A 407 12.38 -17.71 2.90
C VAL A 407 11.08 -17.96 2.14
N ARG A 408 10.92 -19.21 1.69
CA ARG A 408 9.70 -19.72 1.07
C ARG A 408 8.83 -20.39 2.14
N SER A 409 7.63 -19.85 2.36
CA SER A 409 6.59 -20.45 3.18
C SER A 409 6.02 -21.67 2.47
N SER A 410 5.74 -22.73 3.22
CA SER A 410 5.01 -23.92 2.72
C SER A 410 3.50 -23.70 2.69
N ASP A 411 3.01 -22.60 3.27
CA ASP A 411 1.60 -22.24 3.24
C ASP A 411 1.28 -21.43 1.98
N ARG A 412 0.11 -21.69 1.39
CA ARG A 412 -0.17 -21.45 -0.04
C ARG A 412 -0.02 -19.98 -0.47
N GLY A 413 1.01 -19.71 -1.27
CA GLY A 413 0.95 -18.69 -2.33
C GLY A 413 1.58 -17.32 -2.07
N GLN A 414 2.17 -17.05 -0.90
CA GLN A 414 2.85 -15.77 -0.64
C GLN A 414 4.35 -15.97 -0.37
N GLY A 415 5.18 -15.60 -1.36
CA GLY A 415 6.61 -15.44 -1.18
C GLY A 415 6.94 -14.15 -0.40
N THR A 416 8.17 -14.07 0.11
CA THR A 416 8.67 -12.87 0.79
C THR A 416 9.77 -12.20 -0.03
N GLY A 417 10.03 -10.91 0.20
CA GLY A 417 11.02 -10.15 -0.57
C GLY A 417 10.60 -10.00 -2.04
N TRP A 418 11.54 -10.13 -2.98
CA TRP A 418 11.22 -10.05 -4.43
C TRP A 418 10.24 -11.13 -4.92
N MET A 419 10.02 -12.20 -4.14
CA MET A 419 8.98 -13.21 -4.41
C MET A 419 7.61 -12.85 -3.82
N GLY A 420 7.48 -11.69 -3.18
CA GLY A 420 6.23 -11.10 -2.68
C GLY A 420 5.52 -10.24 -3.72
N VAL A 421 4.69 -9.31 -3.24
CA VAL A 421 3.69 -8.56 -4.02
C VAL A 421 4.33 -7.61 -5.04
N ARG A 422 5.36 -6.84 -4.64
CA ARG A 422 6.00 -5.84 -5.53
C ARG A 422 6.68 -6.54 -6.71
N GLY A 423 7.54 -7.52 -6.43
CA GLY A 423 8.22 -8.28 -7.49
C GLY A 423 7.29 -9.16 -8.33
N ALA A 424 6.17 -9.66 -7.78
CA ALA A 424 5.16 -10.38 -8.56
C ALA A 424 4.45 -9.45 -9.55
N ARG A 425 4.12 -8.21 -9.14
CA ARG A 425 3.54 -7.17 -10.03
C ARG A 425 4.49 -6.85 -11.19
N ILE A 426 5.77 -6.60 -10.90
CA ILE A 426 6.75 -6.24 -11.93
C ILE A 426 7.01 -7.42 -12.89
N ARG A 427 7.11 -8.66 -12.38
CA ARG A 427 7.14 -9.85 -13.25
C ARG A 427 5.87 -10.04 -14.08
N GLN A 428 4.71 -9.60 -13.60
CA GLN A 428 3.49 -9.60 -14.39
C GLN A 428 3.58 -8.57 -15.53
N LEU A 429 3.94 -7.32 -15.23
CA LEU A 429 4.13 -6.26 -16.24
C LEU A 429 5.09 -6.72 -17.34
N LEU A 430 6.26 -7.25 -17.00
CA LEU A 430 7.23 -7.78 -17.97
C LEU A 430 6.69 -8.95 -18.81
N ARG A 431 5.76 -9.77 -18.29
CA ARG A 431 5.10 -10.83 -19.10
C ARG A 431 4.08 -10.28 -20.06
N ASP A 432 3.37 -9.22 -19.67
CA ASP A 432 2.40 -8.55 -20.52
C ASP A 432 3.12 -7.76 -21.63
N GLU A 433 4.24 -7.11 -21.32
CA GLU A 433 5.15 -6.49 -22.29
C GLU A 433 5.78 -7.49 -23.28
N VAL A 434 6.26 -8.65 -22.81
CA VAL A 434 6.74 -9.71 -23.71
C VAL A 434 5.63 -10.19 -24.65
N ARG A 435 4.38 -10.30 -24.18
CA ARG A 435 3.23 -10.66 -25.03
C ARG A 435 2.86 -9.55 -26.03
N ARG A 436 3.06 -8.27 -25.67
CA ARG A 436 2.81 -7.10 -26.51
C ARG A 436 3.82 -6.99 -27.65
N LEU A 437 5.11 -7.07 -27.35
CA LEU A 437 6.18 -6.95 -28.34
C LEU A 437 6.45 -8.25 -29.12
N ASN A 438 6.09 -9.42 -28.57
CA ASN A 438 6.32 -10.74 -29.20
C ASN A 438 5.00 -11.55 -29.28
N PRO A 439 4.01 -11.12 -30.08
CA PRO A 439 2.74 -11.82 -30.19
C PRO A 439 2.90 -13.23 -30.77
N PRO A 440 2.17 -14.24 -30.25
CA PRO A 440 2.28 -15.62 -30.73
C PRO A 440 1.72 -15.78 -32.15
N GLU A 441 2.46 -16.51 -33.00
CA GLU A 441 2.11 -16.77 -34.40
C GLU A 441 0.68 -17.31 -34.60
N VAL A 442 -0.13 -16.57 -35.37
CA VAL A 442 -1.52 -16.92 -35.68
C VAL A 442 -1.56 -18.17 -36.56
N GLY A 443 -2.01 -19.28 -35.98
CA GLY A 443 -2.18 -20.57 -36.67
C GLY A 443 -1.47 -21.75 -36.01
N SER A 444 -0.47 -21.50 -35.16
CA SER A 444 0.31 -22.55 -34.50
C SER A 444 -0.42 -23.17 -33.29
N ARG A 445 -1.47 -23.96 -33.55
CA ARG A 445 -2.19 -24.74 -32.52
C ARG A 445 -1.27 -25.69 -31.73
N ASN A 446 -0.10 -26.02 -32.27
CA ASN A 446 0.94 -26.87 -31.68
C ASN A 446 2.19 -26.09 -31.25
N ALA A 447 2.07 -24.82 -30.85
CA ALA A 447 3.20 -24.05 -30.33
C ALA A 447 3.92 -24.80 -29.19
N VAL A 448 5.25 -24.90 -29.26
CA VAL A 448 6.09 -25.63 -28.28
C VAL A 448 5.85 -25.13 -26.84
N GLU A 449 5.53 -23.85 -26.70
CA GLU A 449 5.12 -23.21 -25.44
C GLU A 449 3.92 -23.89 -24.75
N ASN A 450 2.99 -24.48 -25.49
CA ASN A 450 1.84 -25.20 -24.92
C ASN A 450 2.21 -26.64 -24.50
N THR A 451 3.33 -27.17 -25.00
CA THR A 451 3.81 -28.53 -24.69
C THR A 451 4.69 -28.62 -23.45
N GLY A 452 4.98 -27.48 -22.80
CA GLY A 452 5.76 -27.44 -21.56
C GLY A 452 7.25 -27.76 -21.71
N VAL A 453 7.77 -27.78 -22.95
CA VAL A 453 9.16 -28.10 -23.26
C VAL A 453 10.04 -26.86 -23.11
N ILE A 454 11.21 -27.03 -22.49
CA ILE A 454 12.21 -25.97 -22.35
C ILE A 454 12.86 -25.73 -23.72
N PRO A 455 12.74 -24.52 -24.31
CA PRO A 455 13.32 -24.23 -25.62
C PRO A 455 14.85 -24.17 -25.53
N THR A 456 15.51 -24.98 -26.34
CA THR A 456 16.97 -25.08 -26.46
C THR A 456 17.52 -24.54 -27.79
N THR A 457 16.64 -24.18 -28.72
CA THR A 457 16.95 -23.67 -30.06
C THR A 457 15.89 -22.66 -30.49
N ALA A 458 16.27 -21.71 -31.32
CA ALA A 458 15.37 -20.74 -31.95
C ALA A 458 14.47 -21.36 -33.03
N ARG A 459 13.40 -20.67 -33.41
CA ARG A 459 12.45 -21.13 -34.46
C ARG A 459 13.02 -20.95 -35.87
N SER A 460 13.70 -19.84 -36.11
CA SER A 460 14.30 -19.44 -37.39
C SER A 460 15.71 -18.89 -37.13
N PRO A 461 16.56 -18.68 -38.16
CA PRO A 461 17.87 -18.06 -37.97
C PRO A 461 17.79 -16.56 -37.62
N GLU A 462 16.64 -15.93 -37.84
CA GLU A 462 16.35 -14.51 -37.57
C GLU A 462 15.50 -14.32 -36.29
N ASP A 463 15.15 -15.41 -35.59
CA ASP A 463 14.36 -15.37 -34.36
C ASP A 463 15.16 -14.74 -33.20
N MET A 464 14.91 -13.45 -32.98
CA MET A 464 15.42 -12.66 -31.85
C MET A 464 14.39 -12.43 -30.74
N SER A 465 13.22 -13.11 -30.81
CA SER A 465 12.08 -12.86 -29.93
C SER A 465 12.31 -13.32 -28.48
N ILE A 466 11.65 -12.62 -27.55
CA ILE A 466 11.53 -13.02 -26.14
C ILE A 466 10.28 -13.88 -25.98
N ARG A 467 10.38 -14.97 -25.20
CA ARG A 467 9.27 -15.90 -24.93
C ARG A 467 9.20 -16.29 -23.46
N LEU A 468 8.04 -16.80 -23.07
CA LEU A 468 7.82 -17.38 -21.73
C LEU A 468 8.17 -18.87 -21.74
N SER A 469 8.97 -19.29 -20.76
CA SER A 469 9.58 -20.61 -20.65
C SER A 469 9.24 -21.28 -19.31
N PRO A 470 8.76 -22.53 -19.31
CA PRO A 470 8.32 -23.24 -18.10
C PRO A 470 9.50 -23.87 -17.35
N GLU A 471 10.47 -23.05 -16.95
CA GLU A 471 11.75 -23.52 -16.44
C GLU A 471 11.62 -24.09 -15.02
N PRO A 472 12.14 -25.30 -14.75
CA PRO A 472 12.35 -25.75 -13.39
C PRO A 472 13.40 -24.86 -12.72
N LYS A 473 13.44 -24.86 -11.39
CA LYS A 473 14.43 -24.13 -10.57
C LYS A 473 15.82 -24.81 -10.62
N PHE A 474 16.32 -25.00 -11.83
CA PHE A 474 17.53 -25.73 -12.19
C PHE A 474 18.56 -24.76 -12.79
N LEU A 475 19.73 -24.67 -12.15
CA LEU A 475 20.79 -23.76 -12.58
C LEU A 475 21.41 -24.20 -13.91
N LEU A 476 21.50 -23.28 -14.89
CA LEU A 476 22.18 -23.49 -16.18
C LEU A 476 21.70 -24.73 -16.97
N ILE A 477 20.40 -25.08 -16.89
CA ILE A 477 19.89 -26.35 -17.44
C ILE A 477 20.23 -26.56 -18.92
N ARG A 478 20.26 -25.51 -19.74
CA ARG A 478 20.61 -25.59 -21.17
C ARG A 478 22.08 -25.93 -21.43
N HIS A 479 22.96 -25.52 -20.52
CA HIS A 479 24.42 -25.52 -20.71
C HIS A 479 25.12 -26.63 -19.93
N TRP A 480 24.39 -27.31 -19.04
CA TRP A 480 24.87 -28.44 -18.25
C TRP A 480 24.19 -29.76 -18.63
N SER A 481 24.67 -30.84 -18.00
CA SER A 481 23.89 -32.06 -17.93
C SER A 481 22.71 -31.87 -16.97
N LEU A 482 21.62 -32.62 -17.15
CA LEU A 482 20.49 -32.58 -16.21
C LEU A 482 20.95 -32.90 -14.78
N TYR A 483 21.92 -33.81 -14.64
CA TYR A 483 22.51 -34.19 -13.36
C TYR A 483 23.28 -33.04 -12.70
N ASP A 484 24.18 -32.38 -13.43
CA ASP A 484 24.98 -31.27 -12.89
C ASP A 484 24.08 -30.08 -12.55
N SER A 485 23.12 -29.77 -13.40
CA SER A 485 22.14 -28.71 -13.18
C SER A 485 21.33 -28.95 -11.90
N MET A 486 20.80 -30.16 -11.69
CA MET A 486 20.11 -30.53 -10.44
C MET A 486 21.04 -30.48 -9.20
N LEU A 487 22.30 -30.88 -9.35
CA LEU A 487 23.27 -30.93 -8.24
C LEU A 487 23.66 -29.51 -7.75
N HIS A 488 23.86 -28.59 -8.69
CA HIS A 488 24.27 -27.21 -8.45
C HIS A 488 23.09 -26.22 -8.43
N SER A 489 21.89 -26.68 -8.05
CA SER A 489 20.74 -25.80 -7.80
C SER A 489 20.50 -25.57 -6.30
N PRO A 490 20.41 -24.32 -5.80
CA PRO A 490 20.24 -24.03 -4.36
C PRO A 490 18.99 -24.71 -3.76
N TYR A 491 17.89 -24.66 -4.51
CA TYR A 491 16.59 -25.23 -4.14
C TYR A 491 16.63 -26.74 -3.90
N LEU A 492 17.42 -27.47 -4.70
CA LEU A 492 17.57 -28.92 -4.59
C LEU A 492 18.64 -29.29 -3.56
N PHE A 493 19.71 -28.51 -3.46
CA PHE A 493 20.77 -28.68 -2.46
C PHE A 493 20.19 -28.70 -1.05
N SER A 494 19.41 -27.67 -0.69
CA SER A 494 18.73 -27.52 0.61
C SER A 494 17.78 -28.67 0.94
N ARG A 495 16.83 -28.98 0.04
CA ARG A 495 15.73 -29.94 0.30
C ARG A 495 16.14 -31.41 0.18
N LEU A 496 16.93 -31.77 -0.83
CA LEU A 496 17.44 -33.14 -0.98
C LEU A 496 18.65 -33.43 -0.08
N LYS A 497 19.27 -32.39 0.50
CA LYS A 497 20.46 -32.47 1.37
C LYS A 497 21.68 -33.09 0.66
N THR A 498 21.95 -32.65 -0.58
CA THR A 498 22.94 -33.26 -1.48
C THR A 498 24.40 -33.13 -1.03
N TRP A 499 24.69 -32.32 0.00
CA TRP A 499 25.97 -32.35 0.70
C TRP A 499 26.26 -33.69 1.42
N SER A 500 25.25 -34.56 1.57
CA SER A 500 25.34 -35.85 2.27
C SER A 500 25.13 -37.05 1.34
N ASP A 501 25.79 -38.19 1.62
CA ASP A 501 25.62 -39.43 0.86
C ASP A 501 24.17 -39.93 0.84
N THR A 502 23.42 -39.69 1.92
CA THR A 502 22.00 -40.05 2.01
C THR A 502 21.15 -39.16 1.10
N GLY A 503 21.46 -37.86 1.00
CA GLY A 503 20.85 -36.94 0.05
C GLY A 503 21.20 -37.25 -1.41
N MET A 504 22.45 -37.61 -1.70
CA MET A 504 22.86 -38.08 -3.04
C MET A 504 22.11 -39.36 -3.44
N LYS A 505 21.92 -40.31 -2.51
CA LYS A 505 21.06 -41.49 -2.72
C LYS A 505 19.59 -41.12 -2.91
N ARG A 506 19.08 -40.04 -2.30
CA ARG A 506 17.72 -39.51 -2.55
C ARG A 506 17.60 -38.95 -3.98
N LEU A 507 18.56 -38.16 -4.44
CA LEU A 507 18.62 -37.64 -5.81
C LEU A 507 18.66 -38.77 -6.85
N HIS A 508 19.53 -39.77 -6.66
CA HIS A 508 19.58 -40.95 -7.54
C HIS A 508 18.27 -41.74 -7.53
N LYS A 509 17.63 -41.89 -6.36
CA LYS A 509 16.31 -42.55 -6.24
C LYS A 509 15.20 -41.76 -6.94
N LEU A 510 15.24 -40.42 -6.92
CA LEU A 510 14.30 -39.56 -7.67
C LEU A 510 14.45 -39.79 -9.19
N LEU A 511 15.68 -39.72 -9.71
CA LEU A 511 15.97 -40.01 -11.13
C LEU A 511 15.48 -41.42 -11.54
N ALA A 512 15.74 -42.42 -10.71
CA ALA A 512 15.29 -43.80 -10.93
C ALA A 512 13.75 -43.93 -10.92
N LYS A 513 13.05 -43.25 -10.00
CA LYS A 513 11.57 -43.23 -9.96
C LYS A 513 10.94 -42.54 -11.17
N MET A 514 11.60 -41.52 -11.71
CA MET A 514 11.19 -40.87 -12.96
C MET A 514 11.45 -41.73 -14.21
N GLY A 515 12.14 -42.87 -14.06
CA GLY A 515 12.51 -43.75 -15.18
C GLY A 515 13.57 -43.15 -16.09
N VAL A 516 14.46 -42.30 -15.56
CA VAL A 516 15.54 -41.67 -16.33
C VAL A 516 16.87 -42.36 -16.05
N SER A 517 17.56 -42.80 -17.11
CA SER A 517 18.87 -43.44 -16.98
C SER A 517 19.91 -42.45 -16.46
N LEU A 518 20.73 -42.85 -15.48
CA LEU A 518 21.83 -42.02 -14.97
C LEU A 518 22.84 -41.64 -16.07
N VAL A 519 22.99 -42.48 -17.09
CA VAL A 519 23.84 -42.18 -18.27
C VAL A 519 23.24 -41.03 -19.07
N GLN A 520 21.93 -41.04 -19.32
CA GLN A 520 21.23 -39.94 -20.01
C GLN A 520 21.26 -38.66 -19.18
N CYS A 521 21.04 -38.72 -17.86
CA CYS A 521 21.12 -37.54 -17.00
C CYS A 521 22.48 -36.83 -17.03
N LYS A 522 23.56 -37.55 -17.34
CA LYS A 522 24.93 -37.02 -17.46
C LYS A 522 25.29 -36.54 -18.87
N GLN A 523 24.44 -36.78 -19.87
CA GLN A 523 24.57 -36.13 -21.17
C GLN A 523 24.18 -34.65 -21.06
N SER A 524 24.80 -33.78 -21.86
CA SER A 524 24.40 -32.38 -21.99
C SER A 524 22.91 -32.31 -22.32
N TYR A 525 22.16 -31.45 -21.63
CA TYR A 525 20.72 -31.31 -21.84
C TYR A 525 20.39 -30.94 -23.28
N ALA A 526 21.19 -30.10 -23.94
CA ALA A 526 21.05 -29.78 -25.36
C ALA A 526 21.00 -31.04 -26.25
N HIS A 527 21.83 -32.05 -25.96
CA HIS A 527 21.91 -33.31 -26.72
C HIS A 527 21.10 -34.47 -26.12
N MET A 528 20.40 -34.26 -25.01
CA MET A 528 19.51 -35.26 -24.41
C MET A 528 18.32 -35.59 -25.34
N ASP A 529 17.85 -36.82 -25.28
CA ASP A 529 16.71 -37.33 -26.06
C ASP A 529 15.45 -36.44 -25.96
N MET A 530 14.75 -36.30 -27.10
CA MET A 530 13.61 -35.40 -27.25
C MET A 530 12.34 -35.91 -26.56
N MET A 531 12.11 -37.23 -26.53
CA MET A 531 10.97 -37.80 -25.78
C MET A 531 11.18 -37.57 -24.28
N LEU A 532 12.40 -37.80 -23.78
CA LEU A 532 12.75 -37.51 -22.40
C LEU A 532 12.56 -36.03 -22.04
N LYS A 533 12.97 -35.08 -22.89
CA LYS A 533 12.72 -33.64 -22.69
C LYS A 533 11.23 -33.29 -22.59
N ARG A 534 10.39 -33.88 -23.46
CA ARG A 534 8.93 -33.69 -23.45
C ARG A 534 8.27 -34.24 -22.19
N GLU A 535 8.73 -35.40 -21.72
CA GLU A 535 8.17 -36.05 -20.52
C GLU A 535 8.75 -35.50 -19.21
N LEU A 536 9.90 -34.81 -19.22
CA LEU A 536 10.63 -34.38 -18.03
C LEU A 536 9.74 -33.54 -17.10
N ARG A 537 9.01 -32.55 -17.63
CA ARG A 537 8.10 -31.70 -16.85
C ARG A 537 7.03 -32.51 -16.13
N THR A 538 6.34 -33.40 -16.85
CA THR A 538 5.28 -34.27 -16.31
C THR A 538 5.83 -35.25 -15.27
N LYS A 539 7.03 -35.79 -15.49
CA LYS A 539 7.73 -36.66 -14.53
C LYS A 539 8.10 -35.89 -13.26
N LEU A 540 8.68 -34.68 -13.38
CA LEU A 540 9.03 -33.85 -12.24
C LEU A 540 7.79 -33.52 -11.40
N LEU A 541 6.71 -33.02 -12.01
CA LEU A 541 5.45 -32.72 -11.30
C LEU A 541 4.86 -33.96 -10.59
N LYS A 542 4.88 -35.13 -11.25
CA LYS A 542 4.35 -36.39 -10.67
C LYS A 542 5.10 -36.87 -9.43
N TYR A 543 6.41 -36.62 -9.34
CA TYR A 543 7.26 -37.14 -8.26
C TYR A 543 7.76 -36.07 -7.28
N ALA A 544 7.57 -34.78 -7.56
CA ALA A 544 8.02 -33.65 -6.73
C ALA A 544 7.55 -33.74 -5.27
N SER A 545 6.25 -33.94 -5.05
CA SER A 545 5.61 -34.02 -3.74
C SER A 545 6.19 -35.12 -2.84
N LEU A 546 6.63 -36.25 -3.42
CA LEU A 546 7.26 -37.34 -2.67
C LEU A 546 8.65 -37.01 -2.11
N TYR A 547 9.21 -35.85 -2.49
CA TYR A 547 10.55 -35.40 -2.12
C TYR A 547 10.56 -33.97 -1.52
N ASN A 548 9.39 -33.40 -1.20
CA ASN A 548 9.25 -32.00 -0.75
C ASN A 548 9.80 -30.99 -1.78
N LEU A 549 9.48 -31.19 -3.07
CA LEU A 549 9.96 -30.38 -4.20
C LEU A 549 8.81 -29.72 -4.98
N ASP A 550 7.66 -29.47 -4.35
CA ASP A 550 6.43 -29.05 -5.03
C ASP A 550 6.60 -27.75 -5.86
N ASP A 551 7.37 -26.78 -5.37
CA ASP A 551 7.65 -25.54 -6.12
C ASP A 551 8.77 -25.66 -7.17
N MET A 552 9.31 -26.85 -7.43
CA MET A 552 10.46 -27.05 -8.33
C MET A 552 10.15 -26.66 -9.78
N VAL A 553 8.89 -26.82 -10.20
CA VAL A 553 8.41 -26.64 -11.56
C VAL A 553 7.18 -25.71 -11.51
N PRO A 554 7.16 -24.57 -12.23
CA PRO A 554 5.97 -23.71 -12.31
C PRO A 554 4.77 -24.51 -12.83
N SER A 555 3.57 -24.32 -12.28
CA SER A 555 2.35 -25.02 -12.76
C SER A 555 1.95 -24.57 -14.19
N VAL A 556 1.11 -25.36 -14.86
CA VAL A 556 0.35 -24.86 -16.04
C VAL A 556 -0.99 -24.30 -15.59
N ASP A 557 -1.62 -24.99 -14.64
CA ASP A 557 -3.03 -24.85 -14.28
C ASP A 557 -3.25 -23.74 -13.23
N THR A 558 -2.89 -22.51 -13.58
CA THR A 558 -3.61 -21.34 -13.02
C THR A 558 -4.96 -21.30 -13.72
N ASP A 559 -5.96 -21.92 -13.08
CA ASP A 559 -7.30 -22.31 -13.58
C ASP A 559 -8.20 -21.12 -14.01
N GLY A 560 -7.75 -20.34 -14.99
CA GLY A 560 -8.42 -19.18 -15.59
C GLY A 560 -8.65 -17.96 -14.67
N LYS A 561 -8.65 -18.17 -13.34
CA LYS A 561 -9.28 -17.32 -12.33
C LYS A 561 -8.54 -16.06 -11.97
N ASP A 562 -7.22 -16.09 -12.03
CA ASP A 562 -6.40 -14.99 -11.58
C ASP A 562 -6.22 -13.95 -12.68
N ARG A 563 -6.32 -12.67 -12.31
CA ARG A 563 -5.92 -11.54 -13.18
C ARG A 563 -4.41 -11.55 -13.49
N ALA A 564 -3.62 -12.32 -12.73
CA ALA A 564 -2.27 -12.72 -13.11
C ALA A 564 -2.36 -13.85 -14.15
N GLY A 565 -2.20 -13.49 -15.42
CA GLY A 565 -2.56 -14.36 -16.55
C GLY A 565 -1.79 -15.68 -16.62
N ALA A 566 -2.37 -16.65 -17.36
CA ALA A 566 -1.81 -17.99 -17.58
C ALA A 566 -0.29 -17.97 -17.86
N LYS A 567 0.45 -18.85 -17.18
CA LYS A 567 1.93 -18.90 -17.10
C LYS A 567 2.58 -18.06 -15.98
N ASP A 568 1.91 -17.83 -14.84
CA ASP A 568 2.62 -17.32 -13.65
C ASP A 568 3.70 -18.33 -13.17
N GLY A 569 4.76 -17.82 -12.56
CA GLY A 569 5.98 -18.55 -12.22
C GLY A 569 6.87 -18.94 -13.41
N TRP A 570 6.47 -18.73 -14.67
CA TRP A 570 7.32 -18.99 -15.82
C TRP A 570 8.40 -17.91 -15.96
N GLY A 571 9.58 -18.33 -16.41
CA GLY A 571 10.73 -17.48 -16.68
C GLY A 571 10.77 -16.96 -18.12
N PHE A 572 11.73 -16.09 -18.40
CA PHE A 572 11.92 -15.46 -19.70
C PHE A 572 13.10 -16.09 -20.44
N VAL A 573 12.93 -16.30 -21.75
CA VAL A 573 13.97 -16.83 -22.64
C VAL A 573 14.06 -15.99 -23.90
N ARG A 574 15.28 -15.69 -24.35
CA ARG A 574 15.56 -15.01 -25.61
C ARG A 574 16.34 -15.91 -26.55
N SER A 575 16.08 -15.75 -27.84
CA SER A 575 16.85 -16.37 -28.92
C SER A 575 17.74 -15.33 -29.61
N TRP A 576 18.86 -15.79 -30.17
CA TRP A 576 19.72 -15.01 -31.07
C TRP A 576 19.89 -15.83 -32.35
N GLY A 577 18.77 -16.15 -33.00
CA GLY A 577 18.72 -17.14 -34.06
C GLY A 577 19.31 -18.48 -33.64
N TRP A 578 19.94 -19.19 -34.57
CA TRP A 578 20.60 -20.47 -34.27
C TRP A 578 21.90 -20.35 -33.46
N ARG A 579 22.38 -19.15 -33.14
CA ARG A 579 23.64 -18.95 -32.38
C ARG A 579 23.47 -19.36 -30.90
N ALA A 580 22.34 -19.00 -30.30
CA ALA A 580 22.03 -19.29 -28.90
C ALA A 580 20.54 -19.15 -28.56
N THR A 581 20.13 -19.82 -27.48
CA THR A 581 18.88 -19.57 -26.76
C THR A 581 19.20 -19.63 -25.27
N LEU A 582 19.02 -18.53 -24.54
CA LEU A 582 19.41 -18.38 -23.13
C LEU A 582 18.22 -17.88 -22.31
N SER A 583 18.05 -18.35 -21.06
CA SER A 583 17.11 -17.68 -20.15
C SER A 583 17.73 -16.46 -19.49
N ALA A 584 16.87 -15.59 -18.96
CA ALA A 584 17.32 -14.43 -18.18
C ALA A 584 18.15 -14.85 -16.95
N GLN A 585 17.84 -16.02 -16.38
CA GLN A 585 18.62 -16.61 -15.29
C GLN A 585 19.98 -17.11 -15.79
N ASP A 586 20.03 -17.79 -16.96
CA ASP A 586 21.29 -18.23 -17.58
C ASP A 586 22.23 -17.02 -17.82
N VAL A 587 21.69 -15.91 -18.36
CA VAL A 587 22.46 -14.67 -18.61
C VAL A 587 22.93 -14.01 -17.32
N GLY A 588 22.04 -13.79 -16.34
CA GLY A 588 22.41 -13.14 -15.07
C GLY A 588 23.48 -13.92 -14.29
N VAL A 589 23.46 -15.25 -14.37
CA VAL A 589 24.49 -16.13 -13.80
C VAL A 589 25.83 -15.99 -14.52
N VAL A 590 25.83 -15.91 -15.85
CA VAL A 590 27.06 -15.74 -16.65
C VAL A 590 27.69 -14.37 -16.45
N ILE A 591 26.90 -13.29 -16.56
CA ILE A 591 27.36 -11.91 -16.35
C ILE A 591 27.92 -11.76 -14.92
N GLY A 592 27.22 -12.28 -13.92
CA GLY A 592 27.72 -12.28 -12.54
C GLY A 592 29.04 -13.03 -12.35
N ALA A 593 29.28 -14.11 -13.09
CA ALA A 593 30.54 -14.84 -13.03
C ALA A 593 31.70 -14.13 -13.76
N ILE A 594 31.42 -13.36 -14.82
CA ILE A 594 32.43 -12.51 -15.48
C ILE A 594 32.88 -11.41 -14.52
N LEU A 595 31.96 -10.77 -13.79
CA LEU A 595 32.28 -9.77 -12.77
C LEU A 595 33.09 -10.39 -11.61
N GLU A 596 32.66 -11.52 -11.06
CA GLU A 596 33.25 -12.13 -9.87
C GLU A 596 34.57 -12.86 -10.08
N VAL A 597 34.80 -13.42 -11.27
CA VAL A 597 35.95 -14.31 -11.55
C VAL A 597 36.79 -13.83 -12.74
N GLY A 598 36.21 -13.08 -13.68
CA GLY A 598 36.89 -12.64 -14.90
C GLY A 598 36.89 -13.67 -16.04
N LYS A 599 37.52 -13.30 -17.17
CA LYS A 599 37.72 -14.19 -18.32
C LYS A 599 38.80 -15.22 -18.01
N GLN A 600 38.52 -16.51 -18.18
CA GLN A 600 39.57 -17.53 -18.12
C GLN A 600 40.50 -17.41 -19.33
N GLY A 601 41.68 -16.80 -19.14
CA GLY A 601 42.66 -16.64 -20.22
C GLY A 601 44.04 -16.16 -19.79
N GLU A 602 44.16 -15.10 -18.99
CA GLU A 602 45.41 -14.31 -18.96
C GLU A 602 46.18 -14.27 -17.63
N GLU A 603 45.53 -14.46 -16.47
CA GLU A 603 46.18 -14.18 -15.17
C GLU A 603 46.55 -15.40 -14.31
N ALA A 604 46.05 -16.59 -14.63
CA ALA A 604 46.42 -17.83 -13.91
C ALA A 604 47.89 -18.27 -14.16
N ALA A 605 48.68 -17.50 -14.90
CA ALA A 605 49.98 -17.90 -15.45
C ALA A 605 51.10 -16.85 -15.34
N LYS A 606 50.98 -15.83 -14.48
CA LYS A 606 52.10 -14.93 -14.12
C LYS A 606 52.31 -14.88 -12.60
N PRO A 607 53.31 -15.59 -12.05
CA PRO A 607 53.79 -15.33 -10.70
C PRO A 607 54.66 -14.07 -10.73
N ALA A 608 54.06 -12.90 -10.49
CA ALA A 608 54.81 -11.70 -10.18
C ALA A 608 55.47 -11.89 -8.80
N ILE A 609 56.78 -12.18 -8.81
CA ILE A 609 57.61 -12.18 -7.61
C ILE A 609 58.25 -10.80 -7.51
N GLU A 610 57.58 -9.89 -6.81
CA GLU A 610 58.21 -8.66 -6.31
C GLU A 610 58.17 -8.62 -4.78
N PRO A 611 59.15 -7.99 -4.10
CA PRO A 611 59.28 -8.09 -2.65
C PRO A 611 58.30 -7.16 -1.94
N MET A 612 57.69 -7.64 -0.85
CA MET A 612 56.82 -6.83 0.01
C MET A 612 57.53 -5.58 0.55
N GLN A 613 57.13 -4.40 0.04
CA GLN A 613 57.27 -3.11 0.72
C GLN A 613 55.92 -2.37 0.60
N ASP A 614 55.40 -1.91 1.75
CA ASP A 614 54.22 -1.06 1.93
C ASP A 614 52.92 -1.44 1.19
N ALA A 615 52.48 -2.69 1.39
CA ALA A 615 51.34 -3.34 0.74
C ALA A 615 49.91 -2.89 1.15
N ASP A 616 49.71 -1.68 1.70
CA ASP A 616 48.39 -1.23 2.18
C ASP A 616 47.59 -0.38 1.16
N VAL A 617 48.25 0.26 0.18
CA VAL A 617 47.59 1.17 -0.80
C VAL A 617 47.55 0.59 -2.22
N ASP A 618 48.70 0.21 -2.79
CA ASP A 618 48.85 -0.20 -4.20
C ASP A 618 47.99 -1.44 -4.56
N ASP A 619 48.02 -2.47 -3.69
CA ASP A 619 47.21 -3.71 -3.79
C ASP A 619 45.68 -3.47 -3.79
N THR A 620 45.23 -2.31 -3.31
CA THR A 620 43.82 -1.93 -3.27
C THR A 620 43.38 -1.25 -4.56
N GLU A 621 44.19 -0.36 -5.11
CA GLU A 621 43.88 0.36 -6.35
C GLU A 621 43.93 -0.61 -7.54
N ALA A 622 44.94 -1.48 -7.59
CA ALA A 622 45.04 -2.56 -8.57
C ALA A 622 43.82 -3.51 -8.56
N GLN A 623 43.22 -3.77 -7.39
CA GLN A 623 42.00 -4.56 -7.27
C GLN A 623 40.77 -3.83 -7.84
N GLY A 624 40.67 -2.50 -7.65
CA GLY A 624 39.62 -1.67 -8.24
C GLY A 624 39.70 -1.67 -9.76
N ASP A 625 40.90 -1.48 -10.32
CA ASP A 625 41.15 -1.51 -11.76
C ASP A 625 40.84 -2.87 -12.38
N GLU A 626 41.18 -3.98 -11.70
CA GLU A 626 40.81 -5.34 -12.12
C GLU A 626 39.28 -5.48 -12.22
N TRP A 627 38.54 -4.97 -11.22
CA TRP A 627 37.08 -5.01 -11.20
C TRP A 627 36.45 -4.13 -12.30
N ILE A 628 37.06 -2.98 -12.61
CA ILE A 628 36.67 -2.11 -13.73
C ILE A 628 36.90 -2.81 -15.08
N ALA A 629 38.02 -3.50 -15.28
CA ALA A 629 38.28 -4.29 -16.50
C ALA A 629 37.28 -5.46 -16.66
N ARG A 630 36.88 -6.09 -15.55
CA ARG A 630 35.83 -7.11 -15.50
C ARG A 630 34.44 -6.53 -15.80
N PHE A 631 34.14 -5.30 -15.34
CA PHE A 631 32.90 -4.59 -15.67
C PHE A 631 32.74 -4.41 -17.18
N TRP A 632 33.73 -3.84 -17.86
CA TRP A 632 33.68 -3.68 -19.33
C TRP A 632 33.54 -5.02 -20.05
N SER A 633 34.29 -6.04 -19.61
CA SER A 633 34.16 -7.40 -20.13
C SER A 633 32.77 -8.02 -19.96
N ALA A 634 31.99 -7.59 -18.96
CA ALA A 634 30.62 -8.02 -18.73
C ALA A 634 29.60 -7.15 -19.50
N TYR A 635 29.86 -5.84 -19.60
CA TYR A 635 29.09 -4.89 -20.38
C TYR A 635 29.05 -5.29 -21.87
N ASP A 636 30.22 -5.45 -22.50
CA ASP A 636 30.37 -5.90 -23.89
C ASP A 636 29.69 -7.27 -24.16
N ALA A 637 29.61 -8.13 -23.13
CA ALA A 637 29.01 -9.44 -23.24
C ALA A 637 27.47 -9.42 -23.25
N LEU A 638 26.82 -8.31 -22.87
CA LEU A 638 25.37 -8.15 -23.02
C LEU A 638 24.98 -7.95 -24.50
N GLU A 639 25.81 -7.23 -25.26
CA GLU A 639 25.63 -7.02 -26.70
C GLU A 639 26.17 -8.20 -27.52
N ASN A 640 27.32 -8.78 -27.13
CA ASN A 640 27.98 -9.85 -27.88
C ASN A 640 27.70 -11.25 -27.31
N ILE A 641 26.79 -11.97 -27.97
CA ILE A 641 26.40 -13.35 -27.63
C ILE A 641 27.57 -14.36 -27.62
N ASP A 642 28.63 -14.16 -28.41
CA ASP A 642 29.78 -15.08 -28.39
C ASP A 642 30.70 -14.82 -27.19
N ALA A 643 30.85 -13.55 -26.76
CA ALA A 643 31.50 -13.21 -25.50
C ALA A 643 30.71 -13.75 -24.30
N LEU A 644 29.37 -13.64 -24.34
CA LEU A 644 28.49 -14.24 -23.33
C LEU A 644 28.65 -15.77 -23.25
N LYS A 645 28.71 -16.46 -24.40
CA LYS A 645 28.96 -17.91 -24.43
C LYS A 645 30.37 -18.27 -23.92
N ALA A 646 31.36 -17.42 -24.14
CA ALA A 646 32.71 -17.60 -23.58
C ALA A 646 32.75 -17.47 -22.04
N GLY A 647 31.77 -16.77 -21.42
CA GLY A 647 31.61 -16.71 -19.96
C GLY A 647 30.98 -17.95 -19.32
N LEU A 648 30.35 -18.86 -20.09
CA LEU A 648 29.70 -20.05 -19.55
C LEU A 648 30.65 -20.95 -18.73
N PRO A 649 31.88 -21.28 -19.16
CA PRO A 649 32.81 -22.08 -18.36
C PRO A 649 33.16 -21.43 -17.01
N THR A 650 33.33 -20.09 -16.98
CA THR A 650 33.57 -19.33 -15.75
C THR A 650 32.41 -19.47 -14.77
N ALA A 651 31.16 -19.33 -15.23
CA ALA A 651 29.97 -19.52 -14.41
C ALA A 651 29.87 -20.96 -13.86
N GLN A 652 30.17 -21.95 -14.69
CA GLN A 652 30.18 -23.35 -14.26
C GLN A 652 31.27 -23.63 -13.22
N LEU A 653 32.44 -22.98 -13.31
CA LEU A 653 33.52 -23.08 -12.34
C LEU A 653 33.11 -22.47 -10.98
N LEU A 654 32.59 -21.24 -10.98
CA LEU A 654 32.12 -20.56 -9.78
C LEU A 654 31.07 -21.40 -9.03
N HIS A 655 30.05 -21.90 -9.71
CA HIS A 655 29.00 -22.68 -9.05
C HIS A 655 29.46 -24.07 -8.59
N ARG A 656 30.46 -24.67 -9.24
CA ARG A 656 31.15 -25.86 -8.73
C ARG A 656 31.95 -25.57 -7.45
N ALA A 657 32.63 -24.43 -7.39
CA ALA A 657 33.34 -23.97 -6.20
C ALA A 657 32.39 -23.68 -5.02
N ILE A 658 31.26 -23.03 -5.27
CA ILE A 658 30.19 -22.80 -4.27
C ILE A 658 29.68 -24.14 -3.71
N TYR A 659 29.34 -25.10 -4.58
CA TYR A 659 28.86 -26.41 -4.13
C TYR A 659 29.90 -27.17 -3.30
N ARG A 660 31.17 -27.20 -3.73
CA ARG A 660 32.28 -27.85 -3.00
C ARG A 660 32.50 -27.21 -1.63
N THR A 661 32.57 -25.89 -1.58
CA THR A 661 32.87 -25.13 -0.37
C THR A 661 31.71 -25.18 0.62
N GLY A 662 30.48 -24.96 0.15
CA GLY A 662 29.27 -25.12 0.98
C GLY A 662 29.12 -26.53 1.56
N THR A 663 29.40 -27.57 0.75
CA THR A 663 29.43 -28.97 1.23
C THR A 663 30.49 -29.19 2.30
N SER A 664 31.71 -28.64 2.11
CA SER A 664 32.79 -28.70 3.12
C SER A 664 32.39 -28.02 4.43
N ILE A 665 31.84 -26.81 4.38
CA ILE A 665 31.44 -26.02 5.56
C ILE A 665 30.40 -26.78 6.40
N ILE A 666 29.37 -27.34 5.75
CA ILE A 666 28.31 -28.09 6.43
C ILE A 666 28.84 -29.40 7.01
N ASN A 667 29.57 -30.20 6.22
CA ASN A 667 30.06 -31.51 6.67
C ASN A 667 31.13 -31.42 7.76
N LYS A 668 32.01 -30.41 7.72
CA LYS A 668 32.98 -30.13 8.78
C LYS A 668 32.35 -29.48 10.03
N LYS A 669 31.05 -29.16 10.01
CA LYS A 669 30.33 -28.43 11.07
C LYS A 669 31.02 -27.10 11.46
N GLN A 670 31.54 -26.37 10.47
CA GLN A 670 32.25 -25.10 10.68
C GLN A 670 31.32 -23.91 11.01
N ILE A 671 30.00 -24.14 11.02
CA ILE A 671 28.97 -23.15 11.30
C ILE A 671 28.77 -23.08 12.82
N LYS A 672 29.17 -21.96 13.43
CA LYS A 672 28.96 -21.69 14.85
C LYS A 672 27.62 -21.01 15.06
N HIS A 673 26.87 -21.43 16.08
CA HIS A 673 25.62 -20.79 16.49
C HIS A 673 25.92 -19.82 17.64
N LEU A 674 25.73 -18.52 17.41
CA LEU A 674 25.77 -17.51 18.46
C LEU A 674 24.34 -17.17 18.91
N ARG A 675 24.18 -16.26 19.87
CA ARG A 675 22.86 -15.89 20.42
C ARG A 675 21.98 -15.13 19.41
N ALA A 676 22.59 -14.27 18.58
CA ALA A 676 21.88 -13.38 17.66
C ALA A 676 21.92 -13.84 16.18
N PHE A 677 22.98 -14.55 15.76
CA PHE A 677 23.18 -15.00 14.38
C PHE A 677 24.02 -16.29 14.32
N ARG A 678 24.07 -16.93 13.16
CA ARG A 678 25.02 -18.01 12.84
C ARG A 678 26.22 -17.42 12.11
N MET A 679 27.39 -18.02 12.29
CA MET A 679 28.59 -17.59 11.57
C MET A 679 29.40 -18.75 11.01
N CYS A 680 30.08 -18.54 9.88
CA CYS A 680 31.13 -19.42 9.41
C CYS A 680 32.31 -18.61 8.84
N VAL A 681 33.51 -19.19 8.91
CA VAL A 681 34.74 -18.55 8.40
C VAL A 681 35.42 -19.52 7.43
N VAL A 682 35.58 -19.08 6.19
CA VAL A 682 36.26 -19.79 5.11
C VAL A 682 37.73 -19.41 5.15
N LYS A 683 38.56 -20.34 5.65
CA LYS A 683 40.02 -20.13 5.80
C LYS A 683 40.83 -20.98 4.82
N ASP A 684 40.50 -22.27 4.72
CA ASP A 684 41.30 -23.25 4.00
C ASP A 684 40.51 -23.93 2.87
N GLY A 685 41.07 -23.94 1.66
CA GLY A 685 40.53 -24.65 0.51
C GLY A 685 41.12 -24.17 -0.82
N PRO A 686 41.02 -24.96 -1.91
CA PRO A 686 41.51 -24.56 -3.23
C PRO A 686 40.69 -23.42 -3.86
N ASP A 687 39.42 -23.30 -3.45
CA ASP A 687 38.46 -22.34 -4.01
C ASP A 687 38.39 -21.02 -3.21
N VAL A 688 39.16 -20.85 -2.11
CA VAL A 688 39.14 -19.65 -1.24
C VAL A 688 39.40 -18.35 -1.99
N PRO A 689 40.36 -18.27 -2.95
CA PRO A 689 40.61 -17.04 -3.72
C PRO A 689 39.40 -16.54 -4.52
N LEU A 690 38.42 -17.39 -4.86
CA LEU A 690 37.19 -16.98 -5.55
C LEU A 690 36.22 -16.25 -4.61
N PHE A 691 36.31 -16.49 -3.31
CA PHE A 691 35.45 -15.91 -2.28
C PHE A 691 36.06 -14.67 -1.62
N THR A 692 37.10 -14.08 -2.22
CA THR A 692 37.59 -12.74 -1.85
C THR A 692 36.73 -11.64 -2.48
N HIS A 693 36.09 -11.90 -3.62
CA HIS A 693 35.14 -10.97 -4.23
C HIS A 693 33.82 -10.96 -3.42
N PRO A 694 33.33 -9.80 -2.94
CA PRO A 694 32.15 -9.73 -2.08
C PRO A 694 30.91 -10.44 -2.65
N ALA A 695 30.60 -10.23 -3.93
CA ALA A 695 29.40 -10.81 -4.55
C ALA A 695 29.45 -12.36 -4.65
N ALA A 696 30.64 -12.95 -4.85
CA ALA A 696 30.82 -14.40 -4.84
C ALA A 696 30.66 -14.98 -3.43
N LEU A 697 31.14 -14.25 -2.42
CA LEU A 697 30.92 -14.59 -1.01
C LEU A 697 29.45 -14.47 -0.61
N THR A 698 28.73 -13.45 -1.08
CA THR A 698 27.27 -13.32 -0.93
C THR A 698 26.53 -14.52 -1.54
N LYS A 699 26.88 -14.96 -2.75
CA LYS A 699 26.30 -16.17 -3.36
C LYS A 699 26.55 -17.42 -2.51
N LEU A 700 27.75 -17.60 -1.96
CA LEU A 700 28.05 -18.69 -1.03
C LEU A 700 27.24 -18.57 0.28
N ALA A 701 27.08 -17.37 0.83
CA ALA A 701 26.30 -17.11 2.03
C ALA A 701 24.82 -17.44 1.85
N LEU A 702 24.20 -16.97 0.77
CA LEU A 702 22.81 -17.29 0.42
C LEU A 702 22.60 -18.79 0.19
N TRP A 703 23.54 -19.45 -0.48
CA TRP A 703 23.54 -20.89 -0.73
C TRP A 703 23.55 -21.72 0.56
N VAL A 704 24.48 -21.41 1.47
CA VAL A 704 24.57 -22.08 2.79
C VAL A 704 23.38 -21.69 3.67
N GLY A 705 22.90 -20.45 3.55
CA GLY A 705 21.72 -19.93 4.22
C GLY A 705 20.45 -20.71 3.90
N GLU A 706 20.15 -20.99 2.61
CA GLU A 706 18.95 -21.77 2.24
C GLU A 706 19.00 -23.19 2.84
N ALA A 707 20.18 -23.83 2.85
CA ALA A 707 20.37 -25.12 3.49
C ALA A 707 20.17 -25.07 5.02
N LEU A 708 20.61 -23.99 5.67
CA LEU A 708 20.43 -23.77 7.11
C LEU A 708 18.97 -23.49 7.50
N VAL A 709 18.24 -22.74 6.67
CA VAL A 709 16.80 -22.46 6.85
C VAL A 709 15.99 -23.75 6.78
N GLU A 710 16.27 -24.63 5.82
CA GLU A 710 15.56 -25.90 5.69
C GLU A 710 15.96 -26.91 6.79
N GLN A 711 17.24 -26.96 7.20
CA GLN A 711 17.67 -27.74 8.37
C GLN A 711 17.00 -27.28 9.68
N GLU A 712 16.78 -25.98 9.83
CA GLU A 712 16.06 -25.41 10.98
C GLU A 712 14.60 -25.86 10.98
N LYS A 713 13.87 -25.69 9.87
CA LYS A 713 12.48 -26.19 9.73
C LYS A 713 12.34 -27.67 10.10
N ASP A 714 13.23 -28.52 9.59
CA ASP A 714 13.22 -29.96 9.89
C ASP A 714 13.49 -30.30 11.37
N THR A 715 14.21 -29.43 12.10
CA THR A 715 14.61 -29.68 13.49
C THR A 715 13.62 -29.11 14.50
N THR A 716 13.08 -27.92 14.25
CA THR A 716 12.21 -27.19 15.18
C THR A 716 10.74 -27.14 14.74
N GLY A 717 10.40 -27.58 13.53
CA GLY A 717 9.07 -27.50 12.94
C GLY A 717 8.58 -26.08 12.62
N ARG A 718 9.35 -25.05 12.99
CA ARG A 718 9.08 -23.62 12.78
C ARG A 718 10.40 -22.86 12.67
N LEU A 719 10.46 -21.89 11.78
CA LEU A 719 11.58 -20.94 11.72
C LEU A 719 11.60 -20.06 12.99
N SER A 720 12.80 -19.82 13.51
CA SER A 720 13.05 -18.86 14.59
C SER A 720 12.75 -17.42 14.13
N HIS A 721 12.88 -16.47 15.06
CA HIS A 721 12.70 -15.04 14.80
C HIS A 721 11.34 -14.71 14.14
N GLY A 722 10.29 -15.45 14.51
CA GLY A 722 8.91 -15.19 14.09
C GLY A 722 8.61 -15.58 12.64
N GLY A 723 9.25 -16.64 12.12
CA GLY A 723 9.10 -17.05 10.71
C GLY A 723 10.23 -16.54 9.80
N ARG A 724 11.08 -15.64 10.30
CA ARG A 724 12.17 -15.02 9.54
C ARG A 724 13.39 -15.93 9.36
N GLY A 725 13.67 -16.84 10.31
CA GLY A 725 14.88 -17.67 10.28
C GLY A 725 16.12 -16.96 10.86
N THR A 726 17.20 -17.72 11.07
CA THR A 726 18.41 -17.20 11.74
C THR A 726 19.35 -16.50 10.75
N PRO A 727 19.77 -15.23 10.98
CA PRO A 727 20.74 -14.54 10.13
C PRO A 727 22.09 -15.26 10.07
N LEU A 728 22.84 -15.06 8.98
CA LEU A 728 24.13 -15.71 8.73
C LEU A 728 25.22 -14.68 8.37
N VAL A 729 26.33 -14.70 9.10
CA VAL A 729 27.56 -13.95 8.79
C VAL A 729 28.60 -14.92 8.21
N VAL A 730 29.15 -14.61 7.04
CA VAL A 730 30.20 -15.40 6.39
C VAL A 730 31.44 -14.53 6.19
N ALA A 731 32.59 -15.02 6.63
CA ALA A 731 33.87 -14.36 6.41
C ALA A 731 34.79 -15.23 5.55
N SER A 732 35.54 -14.65 4.61
CA SER A 732 36.54 -15.33 3.77
C SER A 732 37.89 -14.65 3.89
N LEU A 733 38.97 -15.44 4.00
CA LEU A 733 40.34 -14.92 4.13
C LEU A 733 40.94 -14.59 2.76
N ASN A 734 41.34 -13.33 2.56
CA ASN A 734 42.29 -12.96 1.51
C ASN A 734 43.71 -13.00 2.08
N GLU A 735 44.48 -14.03 1.75
CA GLU A 735 45.83 -14.20 2.27
C GLU A 735 46.83 -13.17 1.74
N LYS A 736 46.64 -12.64 0.51
CA LYS A 736 47.53 -11.63 -0.08
C LYS A 736 47.48 -10.32 0.70
N ARG A 737 46.27 -9.75 0.85
CA ARG A 737 46.02 -8.47 1.53
C ARG A 737 45.94 -8.59 3.07
N GLY A 738 45.99 -9.79 3.63
CA GLY A 738 45.90 -10.00 5.08
C GLY A 738 44.56 -9.57 5.72
N VAL A 739 43.47 -9.56 4.93
CA VAL A 739 42.12 -9.14 5.36
C VAL A 739 41.11 -10.29 5.26
N TYR A 740 40.06 -10.22 6.07
CA TYR A 740 38.85 -10.98 5.86
C TYR A 740 37.77 -10.11 5.23
N VAL A 741 37.18 -10.57 4.14
CA VAL A 741 35.94 -10.00 3.61
C VAL A 741 34.79 -10.66 4.36
N VAL A 742 33.91 -9.86 4.96
CA VAL A 742 32.81 -10.31 5.83
C VAL A 742 31.48 -9.85 5.24
N VAL A 743 30.54 -10.77 5.06
CA VAL A 743 29.19 -10.51 4.55
C VAL A 743 28.16 -10.92 5.59
N GLY A 744 27.26 -9.99 5.95
CA GLY A 744 26.12 -10.24 6.83
C GLY A 744 24.81 -10.40 6.06
N THR A 745 24.25 -11.61 6.05
CA THR A 745 22.94 -11.87 5.41
C THR A 745 21.80 -11.86 6.43
N GLY A 746 20.74 -11.10 6.12
CA GLY A 746 19.53 -11.04 6.94
C GLY A 746 18.80 -12.38 6.99
N GLY A 747 18.02 -12.62 8.06
CA GLY A 747 17.29 -13.88 8.24
C GLY A 747 16.32 -14.20 7.10
N GLY A 748 15.63 -13.17 6.59
CA GLY A 748 14.54 -13.29 5.61
C GLY A 748 13.21 -12.76 6.16
N GLY A 749 12.18 -12.70 5.31
CA GLY A 749 10.85 -12.18 5.71
C GLY A 749 10.76 -10.65 5.72
N GLY A 750 10.95 -10.05 4.54
CA GLY A 750 10.84 -8.61 4.30
C GLY A 750 9.41 -8.05 4.39
N PRO A 751 9.27 -6.71 4.28
CA PRO A 751 8.03 -5.97 4.47
C PRO A 751 6.99 -6.13 3.35
N ASP A 752 7.04 -7.16 2.50
CA ASP A 752 5.96 -7.39 1.52
C ASP A 752 4.60 -7.74 2.17
N THR A 753 4.56 -8.02 3.48
CA THR A 753 3.31 -8.04 4.27
C THR A 753 2.78 -6.64 4.58
N THR A 754 3.63 -5.61 4.62
CA THR A 754 3.24 -4.27 5.07
C THR A 754 2.37 -3.54 4.05
N PHE A 755 2.40 -3.86 2.75
CA PHE A 755 1.46 -3.25 1.79
C PHE A 755 -0.01 -3.47 2.19
N LEU A 756 -0.32 -4.66 2.72
CA LEU A 756 -1.66 -5.00 3.21
C LEU A 756 -1.96 -4.34 4.56
N ASP A 757 -1.00 -4.40 5.51
CA ASP A 757 -1.12 -3.75 6.82
C ASP A 757 -1.21 -2.21 6.69
N ARG A 758 -0.59 -1.63 5.65
CA ARG A 758 -0.55 -0.19 5.36
C ARG A 758 -1.81 0.30 4.67
N GLU A 759 -2.45 -0.51 3.82
CA GLU A 759 -3.78 -0.19 3.31
C GLU A 759 -4.80 -0.20 4.47
N ALA A 760 -4.62 -1.08 5.46
CA ALA A 760 -5.38 -1.06 6.71
C ALA A 760 -5.02 0.14 7.60
N ALA A 761 -3.74 0.52 7.69
CA ALA A 761 -3.29 1.68 8.45
C ALA A 761 -3.79 3.01 7.84
N LYS A 762 -3.71 3.20 6.51
CA LYS A 762 -4.30 4.37 5.82
C LYS A 762 -5.81 4.46 6.07
N LYS A 763 -6.53 3.33 6.11
CA LYS A 763 -7.96 3.29 6.47
C LYS A 763 -8.22 3.62 7.95
N ARG A 764 -7.37 3.14 8.88
CA ARG A 764 -7.45 3.47 10.31
C ARG A 764 -7.13 4.95 10.56
N GLN A 765 -6.17 5.53 9.85
CA GLN A 765 -5.82 6.94 9.93
C GLN A 765 -6.95 7.82 9.39
N ALA A 766 -7.47 7.54 8.18
CA ALA A 766 -8.62 8.26 7.63
C ALA A 766 -9.84 8.23 8.57
N ALA A 767 -10.07 7.11 9.28
CA ALA A 767 -11.11 7.01 10.29
C ALA A 767 -10.80 7.82 11.58
N LYS A 768 -9.54 7.92 12.00
CA LYS A 768 -9.11 8.82 13.09
C LYS A 768 -9.30 10.30 12.69
N ASP A 769 -8.90 10.67 11.49
CA ASP A 769 -9.01 12.05 10.97
C ASP A 769 -10.49 12.47 10.81
N GLU A 770 -11.36 11.56 10.37
CA GLU A 770 -12.82 11.78 10.32
C GLU A 770 -13.44 11.92 11.72
N LYS A 771 -12.96 11.14 12.71
CA LYS A 771 -13.38 11.27 14.12
C LYS A 771 -12.92 12.61 14.71
N ALA A 772 -11.70 13.06 14.38
CA ALA A 772 -11.15 14.34 14.82
C ALA A 772 -11.96 15.53 14.26
N LYS A 773 -12.24 15.55 12.95
CA LYS A 773 -13.08 16.58 12.34
C LYS A 773 -14.47 16.66 12.96
N LYS A 774 -15.12 15.52 13.24
CA LYS A 774 -16.42 15.50 13.94
C LYS A 774 -16.32 16.04 15.38
N ARG A 775 -15.20 15.79 16.09
CA ARG A 775 -14.95 16.38 17.43
C ARG A 775 -14.80 17.90 17.32
N GLU A 776 -14.07 18.40 16.33
CA GLU A 776 -13.88 19.83 16.08
C GLU A 776 -15.18 20.53 15.66
N GLU A 777 -15.93 19.96 14.71
CA GLU A 777 -17.26 20.45 14.30
C GLU A 777 -18.25 20.49 15.47
N SER A 778 -18.23 19.47 16.36
CA SER A 778 -19.08 19.47 17.56
C SER A 778 -18.66 20.53 18.61
N ARG A 779 -17.35 20.80 18.77
CA ARG A 779 -16.85 21.89 19.61
C ARG A 779 -17.27 23.26 19.05
N ALA A 780 -17.15 23.47 17.74
CA ALA A 780 -17.61 24.68 17.07
C ALA A 780 -19.14 24.87 17.14
N ALA A 781 -19.92 23.80 17.04
CA ALA A 781 -21.38 23.84 17.21
C ALA A 781 -21.78 24.18 18.66
N LYS A 782 -21.14 23.56 19.67
CA LYS A 782 -21.33 23.89 21.09
C LYS A 782 -20.99 25.37 21.37
N ALA A 783 -19.89 25.87 20.80
CA ALA A 783 -19.49 27.28 20.94
C ALA A 783 -20.55 28.25 20.38
N LYS A 784 -21.06 28.00 19.16
CA LYS A 784 -22.15 28.80 18.58
C LYS A 784 -23.43 28.77 19.42
N ILE A 785 -23.83 27.60 19.93
CA ILE A 785 -25.01 27.48 20.81
C ILE A 785 -24.81 28.26 22.12
N ARG A 786 -23.58 28.30 22.68
CA ARG A 786 -23.25 29.12 23.86
C ARG A 786 -23.35 30.61 23.54
N GLU A 787 -22.90 31.04 22.36
CA GLU A 787 -22.97 32.44 21.91
C GLU A 787 -24.41 32.88 21.62
N GLU A 788 -25.21 32.04 20.95
CA GLU A 788 -26.64 32.28 20.68
C GLU A 788 -27.48 32.33 21.96
N LYS A 789 -27.24 31.44 22.94
CA LYS A 789 -27.90 31.51 24.26
C LYS A 789 -27.55 32.79 25.01
N ARG A 790 -26.30 33.25 24.93
CA ARG A 790 -25.86 34.51 25.55
C ARG A 790 -26.52 35.72 24.90
N ALA A 791 -26.65 35.72 23.57
CA ALA A 791 -27.34 36.77 22.83
C ALA A 791 -28.87 36.78 23.07
N ALA A 792 -29.49 35.60 23.21
CA ALA A 792 -30.92 35.49 23.50
C ALA A 792 -31.28 36.03 24.89
N ARG A 793 -30.52 35.67 25.94
CA ARG A 793 -30.75 36.20 27.30
C ARG A 793 -30.49 37.72 27.38
N GLN A 794 -29.54 38.26 26.62
CA GLN A 794 -29.36 39.72 26.49
C GLN A 794 -30.52 40.43 25.78
N ALA A 795 -31.41 39.73 25.08
CA ALA A 795 -32.57 40.31 24.40
C ALA A 795 -33.86 40.28 25.24
N GLU A 796 -33.95 39.44 26.27
CA GLU A 796 -35.15 39.32 27.13
C GLU A 796 -35.19 40.34 28.29
N GLY A 797 -34.08 41.01 28.59
CA GLY A 797 -34.07 42.18 29.48
C GLY A 797 -33.98 41.89 30.99
N ASP A 798 -33.58 40.67 31.39
CA ASP A 798 -33.10 40.39 32.74
C ASP A 798 -31.61 40.77 32.83
N GLU A 799 -31.31 41.94 33.41
CA GLU A 799 -29.93 42.42 33.66
C GLU A 799 -29.41 42.12 35.09
N ASP A 800 -30.23 41.56 35.99
CA ASP A 800 -29.98 41.57 37.45
C ASP A 800 -29.71 40.19 38.14
N GLU A 801 -29.56 39.08 37.39
CA GLU A 801 -29.02 37.81 37.93
C GLU A 801 -27.92 37.24 37.01
N LEU A 802 -26.74 37.87 37.07
CA LEU A 802 -25.55 37.52 36.26
C LEU A 802 -24.28 37.46 37.13
N ASP A 803 -23.99 36.29 37.71
CA ASP A 803 -22.64 35.69 37.75
C ASP A 803 -22.66 34.25 38.34
N ASP A 804 -23.49 33.95 39.35
CA ASP A 804 -23.29 32.76 40.20
C ASP A 804 -23.77 31.38 39.66
N GLU A 805 -24.56 31.32 38.58
CA GLU A 805 -25.17 30.05 38.08
C GLU A 805 -24.58 29.51 36.77
N LEU A 806 -23.49 30.11 36.25
CA LEU A 806 -22.86 29.68 34.98
C LEU A 806 -21.47 29.06 35.11
N ASP A 807 -20.80 29.20 36.26
CA ASP A 807 -19.51 28.54 36.53
C ASP A 807 -19.69 27.10 37.05
N THR A 808 -20.83 26.76 37.63
CA THR A 808 -21.09 25.44 38.23
C THR A 808 -21.44 24.32 37.23
N GLU A 809 -21.79 24.65 35.98
CA GLU A 809 -21.99 23.65 34.91
C GLU A 809 -20.77 23.49 33.98
N SER A 810 -19.70 24.30 34.11
CA SER A 810 -18.50 24.18 33.26
C SER A 810 -17.46 23.16 33.72
N GLU A 811 -17.48 22.75 35.00
CA GLU A 811 -16.48 21.82 35.59
C GLU A 811 -16.94 20.36 35.62
N ALA A 812 -18.19 20.06 35.21
CA ALA A 812 -18.83 18.77 35.48
C ALA A 812 -19.05 17.86 34.25
N SER A 813 -18.51 18.20 33.07
CA SER A 813 -18.78 17.45 31.81
C SER A 813 -17.58 17.17 30.90
N ASP A 814 -16.35 17.56 31.26
CA ASP A 814 -15.13 17.19 30.50
C ASP A 814 -14.28 16.12 31.23
N SER A 815 -14.74 15.55 32.35
CA SER A 815 -13.98 14.59 33.18
C SER A 815 -14.25 13.09 32.94
N GLU A 816 -15.05 12.70 31.96
CA GLU A 816 -15.25 11.28 31.57
C GLU A 816 -14.99 11.04 30.07
N SER A 817 -13.71 11.03 29.63
CA SER A 817 -13.23 10.12 28.55
C SER A 817 -11.70 10.03 28.29
N ASP A 818 -10.82 10.57 29.15
CA ASP A 818 -9.36 10.58 28.87
C ASP A 818 -8.54 9.36 29.36
N GLU A 819 -9.17 8.29 29.88
CA GLU A 819 -8.43 7.09 30.37
C GLU A 819 -8.38 5.86 29.41
N GLU A 820 -8.84 5.95 28.16
CA GLU A 820 -8.75 4.82 27.18
C GLU A 820 -7.83 5.04 25.95
N ASP A 821 -7.08 6.14 25.84
CA ASP A 821 -6.17 6.38 24.69
C ASP A 821 -4.65 6.23 25.00
N ILE A 822 -4.25 5.89 26.24
CA ILE A 822 -2.81 5.80 26.65
C ILE A 822 -2.14 4.42 26.39
N ASP A 823 -2.89 3.38 25.99
CA ASP A 823 -2.34 2.02 25.77
C ASP A 823 -2.45 1.46 24.33
N GLU A 824 -2.96 2.22 23.35
CA GLU A 824 -2.94 1.79 21.92
C GLU A 824 -1.60 2.00 21.21
N ASP A 825 -0.75 2.93 21.66
CA ASP A 825 0.60 3.14 21.10
C ASP A 825 1.60 2.02 21.48
N LYS A 826 1.16 1.04 22.28
CA LYS A 826 1.89 -0.21 22.54
C LYS A 826 1.57 -1.33 21.55
N VAL A 827 1.06 -1.03 20.35
CA VAL A 827 1.40 -1.86 19.17
C VAL A 827 2.90 -1.73 18.95
N GLN A 828 3.66 -2.58 19.66
CA GLN A 828 5.11 -2.70 19.49
C GLN A 828 5.40 -2.77 17.99
N GLU A 829 6.08 -1.74 17.47
CA GLU A 829 6.67 -1.79 16.15
C GLU A 829 7.52 -3.05 16.10
N ARG A 830 7.03 -4.06 15.37
CA ARG A 830 7.70 -5.35 15.24
C ARG A 830 8.86 -5.17 14.28
N GLY A 831 9.90 -4.49 14.77
CA GLY A 831 11.06 -3.98 14.05
C GLY A 831 11.29 -4.78 12.79
N TYR A 832 10.98 -4.14 11.66
CA TYR A 832 10.81 -4.83 10.39
C TYR A 832 12.08 -5.62 10.04
N GLY A 833 11.90 -6.74 9.35
CA GLY A 833 12.91 -7.81 9.21
C GLY A 833 14.10 -7.48 8.30
N LEU A 834 14.48 -6.20 8.23
CA LEU A 834 15.53 -5.69 7.36
C LEU A 834 16.91 -6.16 7.82
N ASN A 835 17.87 -6.07 6.91
CA ASN A 835 19.26 -6.37 7.19
C ASN A 835 19.89 -5.23 8.02
N LYS A 836 20.16 -5.50 9.30
CA LYS A 836 20.74 -4.54 10.24
C LYS A 836 22.26 -4.67 10.39
N PHE A 837 22.92 -5.50 9.59
CA PHE A 837 24.35 -5.69 9.70
C PHE A 837 25.15 -4.43 9.35
N GLY A 838 24.68 -3.58 8.43
CA GLY A 838 25.39 -2.34 8.07
C GLY A 838 25.57 -1.37 9.25
N SER A 839 24.48 -0.97 9.90
CA SER A 839 24.55 -0.13 11.10
C SER A 839 25.24 -0.84 12.26
N ALA A 840 25.02 -2.15 12.44
CA ALA A 840 25.73 -2.91 13.48
C ALA A 840 27.26 -2.94 13.25
N PHE A 841 27.72 -3.01 12.00
CA PHE A 841 29.16 -2.96 11.69
C PHE A 841 29.75 -1.58 11.96
N GLN A 842 29.09 -0.50 11.51
CA GLN A 842 29.50 0.88 11.82
C GLN A 842 29.57 1.12 13.33
N GLU A 843 28.54 0.69 14.08
CA GLU A 843 28.53 0.78 15.54
C GLU A 843 29.66 -0.05 16.20
N VAL A 844 30.03 -1.22 15.67
CA VAL A 844 31.16 -2.01 16.20
C VAL A 844 32.49 -1.34 15.90
N VAL A 845 32.68 -0.77 14.71
CA VAL A 845 33.92 -0.04 14.35
C VAL A 845 34.16 1.14 15.27
N ALA A 846 33.12 1.95 15.52
CA ALA A 846 33.19 3.09 16.43
C ALA A 846 33.55 2.73 17.89
N GLU A 847 33.22 1.51 18.33
CA GLU A 847 33.49 1.05 19.71
C GLU A 847 34.82 0.30 19.86
N THR A 848 35.21 -0.48 18.84
CA THR A 848 36.38 -1.40 18.95
C THR A 848 37.69 -0.82 18.42
N SER A 849 37.66 0.32 17.73
CA SER A 849 38.81 0.89 17.01
C SER A 849 39.51 -0.11 16.08
N ALA A 850 38.78 -1.14 15.63
CA ALA A 850 39.30 -2.18 14.76
C ALA A 850 39.60 -1.62 13.36
N ARG A 851 40.68 -2.08 12.72
CA ARG A 851 41.04 -1.66 11.36
C ARG A 851 40.10 -2.33 10.35
N VAL A 852 39.02 -1.62 10.04
CA VAL A 852 37.92 -2.04 9.17
C VAL A 852 37.75 -1.03 8.05
N ARG A 853 37.46 -1.51 6.84
CA ARG A 853 37.10 -0.69 5.68
C ARG A 853 35.66 -1.00 5.27
N ILE A 854 34.87 0.05 5.09
CA ILE A 854 33.46 0.02 4.67
C ILE A 854 33.33 0.81 3.37
N ASP A 855 33.82 0.22 2.28
CA ASP A 855 33.92 0.87 0.96
C ASP A 855 32.94 0.29 -0.08
N SER A 856 32.32 -0.86 0.25
CA SER A 856 31.30 -1.47 -0.60
C SER A 856 29.98 -0.70 -0.50
N PHE A 857 29.32 -0.47 -1.64
CA PHE A 857 27.94 0.04 -1.70
C PHE A 857 26.95 -0.84 -0.92
N GLU A 858 27.23 -2.13 -0.82
CA GLU A 858 26.48 -3.06 0.01
C GLU A 858 26.92 -2.89 1.48
N HIS A 859 26.21 -2.08 2.26
CA HIS A 859 26.53 -1.81 3.68
C HIS A 859 26.66 -3.08 4.55
N CYS A 860 26.11 -4.21 4.11
CA CYS A 860 26.28 -5.51 4.76
C CYS A 860 27.61 -6.24 4.45
N VAL A 861 28.56 -5.57 3.79
CA VAL A 861 29.90 -6.05 3.45
C VAL A 861 30.95 -5.16 4.12
N VAL A 862 31.92 -5.77 4.82
CA VAL A 862 33.07 -5.06 5.39
C VAL A 862 34.37 -5.85 5.24
N GLU A 863 35.50 -5.15 5.07
CA GLU A 863 36.84 -5.75 5.13
C GLU A 863 37.45 -5.53 6.51
N VAL A 864 37.89 -6.58 7.20
CA VAL A 864 38.46 -6.53 8.56
C VAL A 864 39.87 -7.11 8.54
N ARG A 865 40.88 -6.44 9.10
CA ARG A 865 42.24 -7.02 9.17
C ARG A 865 42.27 -8.36 9.93
N LYS A 866 43.15 -9.27 9.51
CA LYS A 866 43.25 -10.65 10.00
C LYS A 866 43.43 -10.78 11.53
N GLU A 867 44.08 -9.80 12.14
CA GLU A 867 44.34 -9.70 13.58
C GLU A 867 43.08 -9.28 14.36
N ASP A 868 42.34 -8.31 13.82
CA ASP A 868 41.27 -7.59 14.53
C ASP A 868 39.92 -8.34 14.46
N LEU A 869 39.77 -9.30 13.53
CA LEU A 869 38.55 -10.10 13.33
C LEU A 869 38.04 -10.75 14.64
N GLY A 870 38.93 -11.17 15.53
CA GLY A 870 38.55 -11.81 16.80
C GLY A 870 37.69 -10.90 17.67
N GLY A 871 38.21 -9.71 18.00
CA GLY A 871 37.51 -8.71 18.80
C GLY A 871 36.28 -8.13 18.10
N PHE A 872 36.39 -7.89 16.77
CA PHE A 872 35.25 -7.43 15.96
C PHE A 872 34.04 -8.37 16.08
N LEU A 873 34.26 -9.68 15.95
CA LEU A 873 33.18 -10.68 16.03
C LEU A 873 32.64 -10.86 17.46
N GLU A 874 33.49 -10.70 18.49
CA GLU A 874 33.06 -10.74 19.89
C GLU A 874 32.10 -9.58 20.19
N SER A 875 32.51 -8.34 19.91
CA SER A 875 31.66 -7.15 20.08
C SER A 875 30.39 -7.22 19.24
N LEU A 876 30.47 -7.66 17.97
CA LEU A 876 29.29 -7.89 17.13
C LEU A 876 28.32 -8.90 17.73
N SER A 877 28.81 -9.94 18.44
CA SER A 877 27.95 -10.92 19.11
C SER A 877 27.27 -10.39 20.37
N MET A 878 27.87 -9.37 21.00
CA MET A 878 27.33 -8.66 22.16
C MET A 878 26.30 -7.60 21.75
N LYS A 879 26.48 -6.95 20.59
CA LYS A 879 25.46 -6.05 20.02
C LYS A 879 24.19 -6.83 19.71
N ALA A 880 23.09 -6.32 20.24
CA ALA A 880 21.79 -6.95 20.21
C ALA A 880 21.08 -6.84 18.85
N VAL A 881 21.72 -7.27 17.75
CA VAL A 881 21.18 -7.13 16.38
C VAL A 881 19.74 -7.68 16.27
N TYR A 882 19.40 -8.71 17.06
CA TYR A 882 18.05 -9.28 17.15
C TYR A 882 17.62 -9.69 18.58
N ALA A 883 18.20 -9.12 19.65
CA ALA A 883 17.90 -9.59 21.01
C ALA A 883 16.51 -9.13 21.48
N LYS A 884 15.56 -10.06 21.50
CA LYS A 884 14.29 -9.93 22.20
C LYS A 884 14.58 -9.53 23.66
N ARG A 885 14.08 -8.36 24.10
CA ARG A 885 14.03 -7.97 25.51
C ARG A 885 13.03 -8.90 26.21
N VAL A 886 13.47 -10.11 26.56
CA VAL A 886 12.75 -10.98 27.48
C VAL A 886 12.90 -10.35 28.85
N SER A 887 11.91 -9.56 29.25
CA SER A 887 11.81 -9.05 30.61
C SER A 887 11.72 -10.24 31.56
N SER A 888 12.76 -10.41 32.37
CA SER A 888 12.85 -11.49 33.35
C SER A 888 11.86 -11.27 34.50
N ILE A 889 10.65 -11.81 34.39
CA ILE A 889 9.78 -12.08 35.54
C ILE A 889 9.39 -13.56 35.52
N LYS A 890 10.20 -14.36 36.21
CA LYS A 890 9.91 -15.75 36.57
C LYS A 890 10.50 -16.09 37.94
N THR A 891 9.84 -15.62 39.00
CA THR A 891 9.85 -16.28 40.33
C THR A 891 8.71 -15.74 41.19
N LEU A 892 7.59 -16.45 41.20
CA LEU A 892 6.85 -16.84 42.41
C LEU A 892 5.87 -17.97 42.05
N TYR A 893 5.50 -18.78 43.04
CA TYR A 893 5.06 -20.18 42.86
C TYR A 893 3.53 -20.35 42.66
N PRO A 894 3.02 -21.58 42.35
CA PRO A 894 1.81 -21.74 41.52
C PRO A 894 0.56 -22.28 42.26
N ILE A 895 -0.52 -21.50 42.30
CA ILE A 895 -1.85 -22.00 42.72
C ILE A 895 -2.97 -21.36 41.86
N ALA A 896 -3.15 -21.83 40.62
CA ALA A 896 -4.27 -21.41 39.76
C ALA A 896 -4.73 -22.43 38.69
N ALA A 897 -4.15 -23.63 38.63
CA ALA A 897 -4.39 -24.60 37.56
C ALA A 897 -5.68 -25.44 37.71
N ALA A 898 -6.67 -24.98 38.50
CA ALA A 898 -7.77 -25.83 39.00
C ALA A 898 -9.21 -25.29 38.86
N VAL A 899 -9.43 -24.05 38.37
CA VAL A 899 -10.77 -23.42 38.43
C VAL A 899 -11.41 -23.11 37.06
N ALA A 900 -10.63 -22.89 36.01
CA ALA A 900 -11.16 -22.49 34.69
C ALA A 900 -11.71 -23.65 33.81
N ARG A 901 -12.60 -24.50 34.37
CA ARG A 901 -13.41 -25.48 33.61
C ARG A 901 -14.78 -25.77 34.27
N ALA A 902 -15.70 -24.80 34.31
CA ALA A 902 -17.12 -25.04 34.56
C ALA A 902 -18.00 -23.85 34.11
N ALA A 903 -19.18 -24.15 33.52
CA ALA A 903 -20.35 -23.27 33.27
C ALA A 903 -20.11 -21.92 32.52
N VAL A 904 -20.82 -21.51 31.46
CA VAL A 904 -22.17 -21.80 30.93
C VAL A 904 -23.31 -21.47 31.89
N ALA A 905 -23.85 -20.23 31.82
CA ALA A 905 -25.27 -19.92 31.49
C ALA A 905 -25.78 -18.55 32.04
N ARG A 906 -26.77 -17.98 31.32
CA ARG A 906 -27.83 -17.03 31.75
C ARG A 906 -27.56 -15.51 31.86
N THR A 907 -28.09 -14.80 30.85
CA THR A 907 -29.13 -13.74 30.91
C THR A 907 -29.84 -13.49 32.26
N ALA A 908 -30.40 -12.32 32.59
CA ALA A 908 -30.53 -10.99 31.95
C ALA A 908 -31.11 -9.97 33.00
N VAL A 909 -31.64 -8.81 32.53
CA VAL A 909 -32.88 -8.12 33.00
C VAL A 909 -32.73 -6.67 33.54
N GLU A 910 -33.32 -5.71 32.78
CA GLU A 910 -33.95 -4.41 33.15
C GLU A 910 -33.10 -3.28 33.84
N PHE A 911 -33.44 -1.97 33.75
CA PHE A 911 -34.76 -1.31 33.63
C PHE A 911 -34.79 -0.05 32.72
N SER A 912 -36.01 0.29 32.29
CA SER A 912 -36.39 1.46 31.46
C SER A 912 -37.04 2.56 32.34
N THR A 913 -37.32 3.82 31.97
CA THR A 913 -37.36 4.58 30.71
C THR A 913 -37.29 6.08 31.04
N LYS A 914 -36.87 6.97 30.12
CA LYS A 914 -37.55 8.28 29.88
C LYS A 914 -37.05 9.00 28.61
N GLN A 915 -38.00 9.50 27.82
CA GLN A 915 -37.85 10.50 26.74
C GLN A 915 -37.86 11.93 27.37
N PRO A 916 -37.88 13.10 26.65
CA PRO A 916 -38.08 13.34 25.21
C PRO A 916 -37.32 14.55 24.57
N THR A 917 -37.77 14.90 23.35
CA THR A 917 -37.72 16.21 22.61
C THR A 917 -36.58 16.51 21.63
N ASN A 918 -37.01 16.83 20.40
CA ASN A 918 -36.21 17.25 19.26
C ASN A 918 -35.93 18.76 19.30
N MET A 919 -34.78 19.18 18.75
CA MET A 919 -34.71 20.44 18.01
C MET A 919 -34.66 20.14 16.50
N VAL A 920 -35.41 20.90 15.72
CA VAL A 920 -35.58 20.67 14.27
C VAL A 920 -34.48 21.40 13.50
N ALA A 921 -33.65 20.64 12.79
CA ALA A 921 -32.79 21.14 11.71
C ALA A 921 -33.39 20.70 10.36
N SER A 922 -33.34 21.55 9.33
CA SER A 922 -33.99 21.31 8.03
C SER A 922 -33.30 20.19 7.24
N GLN A 923 -33.80 18.97 7.41
CA GLN A 923 -33.41 17.84 6.56
C GLN A 923 -34.01 18.00 5.15
N LYS A 924 -33.21 17.65 4.12
CA LYS A 924 -33.72 17.50 2.75
C LYS A 924 -34.86 16.46 2.75
N PRO A 925 -35.94 16.65 1.96
CA PRO A 925 -37.05 15.70 1.94
C PRO A 925 -36.58 14.33 1.43
N TRP A 926 -36.89 13.29 2.18
CA TRP A 926 -36.61 11.90 1.87
C TRP A 926 -37.90 11.17 1.43
N ALA A 927 -37.78 9.94 0.93
CA ALA A 927 -38.84 9.21 0.23
C ALA A 927 -40.00 8.68 1.11
N ASP A 928 -40.20 9.24 2.30
CA ASP A 928 -41.35 8.97 3.17
C ASP A 928 -42.56 9.88 2.83
N GLY A 929 -42.41 10.80 1.87
CA GLY A 929 -43.49 11.61 1.28
C GLY A 929 -43.22 11.99 -0.19
N PRO A 930 -44.20 12.57 -0.92
CA PRO A 930 -45.46 13.13 -0.41
C PRO A 930 -46.53 12.11 -0.03
N PHE A 931 -46.48 10.88 -0.53
CA PHE A 931 -47.45 9.82 -0.21
C PHE A 931 -47.02 9.11 1.09
N PRO A 932 -47.74 9.25 2.22
CA PRO A 932 -47.26 8.77 3.53
C PRO A 932 -47.16 7.25 3.60
N LEU A 933 -46.16 6.74 4.31
CA LEU A 933 -46.03 5.29 4.54
C LEU A 933 -47.11 4.75 5.49
N VAL A 934 -47.48 3.48 5.27
CA VAL A 934 -48.43 2.75 6.11
C VAL A 934 -47.75 2.32 7.41
N SER A 935 -48.31 2.76 8.55
CA SER A 935 -47.78 2.45 9.88
C SER A 935 -48.22 1.06 10.38
N ASN A 936 -47.33 0.35 11.07
CA ASN A 936 -47.64 -0.93 11.71
C ASN A 936 -48.69 -0.79 12.83
N ALA A 937 -48.97 0.43 13.31
CA ALA A 937 -50.04 0.72 14.26
C ALA A 937 -51.42 0.24 13.77
N LYS A 938 -51.65 0.18 12.44
CA LYS A 938 -52.89 -0.37 11.85
C LYS A 938 -53.17 -1.83 12.24
N LEU A 939 -52.14 -2.62 12.58
CA LEU A 939 -52.28 -4.02 12.99
C LEU A 939 -52.92 -4.19 14.37
N LYS A 940 -53.09 -3.11 15.15
CA LYS A 940 -53.65 -3.13 16.51
C LYS A 940 -53.00 -4.22 17.39
N LEU A 941 -51.68 -4.30 17.38
CA LEU A 941 -50.90 -5.18 18.25
C LEU A 941 -50.65 -4.48 19.59
N LYS A 942 -50.61 -5.24 20.69
CA LYS A 942 -50.14 -4.74 21.98
C LYS A 942 -48.61 -4.69 22.01
N ASP A 943 -48.04 -3.87 22.89
CA ASP A 943 -46.58 -3.80 23.05
C ASP A 943 -45.98 -5.19 23.34
N GLY A 944 -45.04 -5.63 22.50
CA GLY A 944 -44.41 -6.95 22.56
C GLY A 944 -45.21 -8.11 21.96
N GLU A 945 -46.42 -7.87 21.41
CA GLU A 945 -47.23 -8.89 20.75
C GLU A 945 -46.75 -9.14 19.31
N THR A 946 -46.39 -10.39 19.01
CA THR A 946 -46.03 -10.81 17.64
C THR A 946 -47.28 -10.98 16.78
N ALA A 947 -47.26 -10.48 15.55
CA ALA A 947 -48.33 -10.72 14.58
C ALA A 947 -48.55 -12.23 14.31
N GLN A 948 -49.81 -12.68 14.31
CA GLN A 948 -50.21 -14.08 14.10
C GLN A 948 -51.41 -14.17 13.14
N GLY A 949 -51.51 -15.29 12.41
CA GLY A 949 -52.61 -15.52 11.46
C GLY A 949 -52.69 -14.43 10.38
N ALA A 950 -53.89 -13.93 10.08
CA ALA A 950 -54.08 -12.88 9.08
C ALA A 950 -53.37 -11.54 9.41
N LYS A 951 -53.07 -11.23 10.69
CA LYS A 951 -52.20 -10.09 11.04
C LYS A 951 -50.75 -10.28 10.58
N GLU A 952 -50.26 -11.52 10.49
CA GLU A 952 -48.93 -11.78 9.91
C GLU A 952 -48.92 -11.50 8.39
N MET A 953 -50.03 -11.78 7.70
CA MET A 953 -50.18 -11.46 6.27
C MET A 953 -50.21 -9.94 6.07
N ALA A 954 -51.02 -9.22 6.86
CA ALA A 954 -51.10 -7.76 6.82
C ALA A 954 -49.74 -7.09 7.11
N MET A 955 -48.93 -7.68 8.00
CA MET A 955 -47.56 -7.22 8.28
C MET A 955 -46.62 -7.34 7.07
N GLU A 956 -46.64 -8.48 6.37
CA GLU A 956 -45.86 -8.63 5.14
C GLU A 956 -46.38 -7.69 4.04
N MET A 957 -47.70 -7.45 4.00
CA MET A 957 -48.31 -6.55 3.02
C MET A 957 -47.90 -5.09 3.23
N ILE A 958 -47.88 -4.61 4.48
CA ILE A 958 -47.34 -3.28 4.84
C ILE A 958 -45.89 -3.12 4.31
N ILE A 959 -45.07 -4.17 4.38
CA ILE A 959 -43.69 -4.13 3.88
C ILE A 959 -43.64 -4.00 2.34
N VAL A 960 -44.50 -4.72 1.62
CA VAL A 960 -44.61 -4.60 0.15
C VAL A 960 -45.12 -3.22 -0.24
N HIS A 961 -46.22 -2.76 0.37
CA HIS A 961 -46.83 -1.44 0.12
C HIS A 961 -45.86 -0.30 0.39
N ASN A 962 -45.16 -0.31 1.54
CA ASN A 962 -44.18 0.71 1.87
C ASN A 962 -42.96 0.71 0.92
N THR A 963 -42.63 -0.45 0.34
CA THR A 963 -41.59 -0.52 -0.71
C THR A 963 -42.09 0.15 -1.99
N LEU A 964 -43.34 -0.11 -2.41
CA LEU A 964 -43.96 0.55 -3.57
C LEU A 964 -44.12 2.06 -3.38
N LEU A 965 -44.52 2.50 -2.18
CA LEU A 965 -44.68 3.92 -1.81
C LEU A 965 -43.34 4.67 -1.80
N ARG A 966 -42.27 4.06 -1.25
CA ARG A 966 -40.92 4.66 -1.30
C ARG A 966 -40.39 4.81 -2.71
N ILE A 967 -40.67 3.85 -3.59
CA ILE A 967 -40.27 3.96 -4.99
C ILE A 967 -41.01 5.12 -5.66
N ILE A 968 -42.35 5.22 -5.56
CA ILE A 968 -43.09 6.31 -6.22
C ILE A 968 -42.76 7.68 -5.61
N ASN A 969 -42.55 7.78 -4.29
CA ASN A 969 -42.04 8.99 -3.63
C ASN A 969 -40.66 9.40 -4.18
N SER A 970 -39.73 8.44 -4.32
CA SER A 970 -38.40 8.70 -4.88
C SER A 970 -38.47 9.18 -6.34
N ILE A 971 -39.41 8.66 -7.13
CA ILE A 971 -39.67 9.09 -8.52
C ILE A 971 -40.26 10.51 -8.52
N TYR A 972 -41.27 10.76 -7.69
CA TYR A 972 -41.97 12.03 -7.59
C TYR A 972 -41.04 13.19 -7.23
N LEU A 973 -40.19 13.00 -6.21
CA LEU A 973 -39.25 14.02 -5.73
C LEU A 973 -38.15 14.35 -6.78
N GLN A 974 -37.85 13.43 -7.70
CA GLN A 974 -36.73 13.57 -8.65
C GLN A 974 -37.14 13.88 -10.09
N CYS A 975 -38.38 13.56 -10.50
CA CYS A 975 -38.79 13.55 -11.90
C CYS A 975 -38.53 14.86 -12.67
N ILE A 976 -38.82 16.03 -12.07
CA ILE A 976 -38.58 17.34 -12.68
C ILE A 976 -37.07 17.61 -12.79
N ASN A 977 -36.34 17.46 -11.69
CA ASN A 977 -34.91 17.78 -11.61
C ASN A 977 -34.05 16.89 -12.51
N VAL A 978 -34.42 15.61 -12.71
CA VAL A 978 -33.76 14.74 -13.70
C VAL A 978 -33.87 15.32 -15.12
N GLY A 979 -35.03 15.85 -15.50
CA GLY A 979 -35.24 16.44 -16.83
C GLY A 979 -34.59 17.83 -17.02
N VAL A 980 -34.29 18.54 -15.93
CA VAL A 980 -33.70 19.90 -15.96
C VAL A 980 -32.18 19.91 -15.75
N ARG A 981 -31.67 19.00 -14.90
CA ARG A 981 -30.27 18.97 -14.43
C ARG A 981 -29.54 17.67 -14.80
N GLY A 982 -30.25 16.63 -15.24
CA GLY A 982 -29.66 15.35 -15.64
C GLY A 982 -29.13 15.38 -17.08
N THR A 983 -28.13 14.53 -17.33
CA THR A 983 -27.69 14.16 -18.68
C THR A 983 -28.72 13.23 -19.34
N GLN A 984 -28.59 12.99 -20.66
CA GLN A 984 -29.45 12.03 -21.36
C GLN A 984 -29.35 10.62 -20.73
N GLN A 985 -28.15 10.20 -20.31
CA GLN A 985 -27.96 8.92 -19.61
C GLN A 985 -28.68 8.88 -18.25
N ASP A 986 -28.75 10.01 -17.53
CA ASP A 986 -29.50 10.09 -16.27
C ASP A 986 -31.01 9.98 -16.50
N ILE A 987 -31.52 10.56 -17.59
CA ILE A 987 -32.91 10.42 -18.02
C ILE A 987 -33.20 8.96 -18.38
N ASP A 988 -32.36 8.32 -19.19
CA ASP A 988 -32.55 6.93 -19.63
C ASP A 988 -32.53 5.95 -18.45
N ASP A 989 -31.57 6.11 -17.52
CA ASP A 989 -31.50 5.31 -16.29
C ASP A 989 -32.71 5.52 -15.37
N PHE A 990 -33.19 6.78 -15.25
CA PHE A 990 -34.36 7.12 -14.44
C PHE A 990 -35.65 6.55 -15.03
N VAL A 991 -35.83 6.63 -16.35
CA VAL A 991 -36.96 6.03 -17.08
C VAL A 991 -37.00 4.52 -16.87
N GLN A 992 -35.84 3.84 -16.91
CA GLN A 992 -35.79 2.40 -16.65
C GLN A 992 -36.12 2.04 -15.20
N TYR A 993 -35.65 2.82 -14.22
CA TYR A 993 -36.05 2.67 -12.82
C TYR A 993 -37.57 2.88 -12.63
N ALA A 994 -38.14 3.91 -13.27
CA ALA A 994 -39.56 4.23 -13.21
C ALA A 994 -40.46 3.17 -13.87
N ARG A 995 -40.02 2.54 -14.97
CA ARG A 995 -40.73 1.42 -15.63
C ARG A 995 -40.76 0.15 -14.77
N LEU A 996 -39.70 -0.11 -14.00
CA LEU A 996 -39.68 -1.23 -13.05
C LEU A 996 -40.71 -1.08 -11.93
N TRP A 997 -40.97 0.15 -11.47
CA TRP A 997 -42.04 0.41 -10.49
C TRP A 997 -43.40 -0.01 -11.03
N HIS A 998 -43.78 0.44 -12.23
CA HIS A 998 -45.03 0.05 -12.88
C HIS A 998 -45.13 -1.49 -13.01
N LYS A 999 -44.07 -2.15 -13.51
CA LYS A 999 -44.03 -3.62 -13.61
C LYS A 999 -44.26 -4.30 -12.25
N GLY A 1000 -43.72 -3.74 -11.17
CA GLY A 1000 -43.91 -4.23 -9.81
C GLY A 1000 -45.37 -4.11 -9.36
N VAL A 1001 -45.98 -2.93 -9.48
CA VAL A 1001 -47.38 -2.67 -9.08
C VAL A 1001 -48.35 -3.53 -9.91
N THR A 1002 -48.21 -3.61 -11.23
CA THR A 1002 -49.06 -4.48 -12.08
C THR A 1002 -48.94 -5.95 -11.69
N HIS A 1003 -47.73 -6.44 -11.38
CA HIS A 1003 -47.54 -7.84 -11.00
C HIS A 1003 -48.14 -8.16 -9.61
N HIS A 1004 -48.06 -7.21 -8.69
CA HIS A 1004 -48.64 -7.29 -7.35
C HIS A 1004 -50.17 -7.42 -7.41
N HIS A 1005 -50.86 -6.44 -7.98
CA HIS A 1005 -52.33 -6.45 -8.09
C HIS A 1005 -52.86 -7.62 -8.94
N HIS A 1006 -52.15 -8.00 -10.02
CA HIS A 1006 -52.51 -9.18 -10.81
C HIS A 1006 -52.40 -10.48 -10.00
N THR A 1007 -51.39 -10.61 -9.15
CA THR A 1007 -51.22 -11.75 -8.24
C THR A 1007 -52.35 -11.79 -7.21
N GLU A 1008 -52.79 -10.63 -6.73
CA GLU A 1008 -53.92 -10.51 -5.83
C GLU A 1008 -55.23 -10.95 -6.45
N GLU A 1009 -55.64 -10.35 -7.57
CA GLU A 1009 -56.89 -10.65 -8.25
C GLU A 1009 -56.98 -12.11 -8.73
N THR A 1010 -55.87 -12.70 -9.18
CA THR A 1010 -55.88 -14.04 -9.78
C THR A 1010 -55.63 -15.17 -8.79
N MET A 1011 -54.99 -14.91 -7.65
CA MET A 1011 -54.58 -15.96 -6.70
C MET A 1011 -54.89 -15.65 -5.24
N ILE A 1012 -54.61 -14.43 -4.74
CA ILE A 1012 -54.75 -14.15 -3.30
C ILE A 1012 -56.22 -13.89 -2.92
N PHE A 1013 -56.89 -12.95 -3.58
CA PHE A 1013 -58.26 -12.55 -3.26
C PHE A 1013 -59.28 -13.69 -3.46
N PRO A 1014 -59.26 -14.47 -4.56
CA PRO A 1014 -60.21 -15.58 -4.74
C PRO A 1014 -60.02 -16.70 -3.71
N ASP A 1015 -58.78 -16.96 -3.28
CA ASP A 1015 -58.50 -17.94 -2.23
C ASP A 1015 -58.94 -17.44 -0.85
N ILE A 1016 -58.78 -16.14 -0.54
CA ILE A 1016 -59.30 -15.52 0.69
C ILE A 1016 -60.82 -15.67 0.75
N GLU A 1017 -61.56 -15.32 -0.31
CA GLU A 1017 -63.02 -15.46 -0.36
C GLU A 1017 -63.47 -16.91 -0.19
N ARG A 1018 -62.80 -17.85 -0.88
CA ARG A 1018 -63.05 -19.29 -0.77
C ARG A 1018 -62.80 -19.82 0.64
N MET A 1019 -61.79 -19.31 1.34
CA MET A 1019 -61.39 -19.78 2.68
C MET A 1019 -62.18 -19.12 3.80
N ALA A 1020 -62.55 -17.84 3.67
CA ALA A 1020 -63.49 -17.18 4.58
C ALA A 1020 -64.92 -17.70 4.41
N GLY A 1021 -65.27 -18.16 3.20
CA GLY A 1021 -66.62 -18.59 2.85
C GLY A 1021 -67.59 -17.43 2.55
N VAL A 1022 -67.04 -16.25 2.24
CA VAL A 1022 -67.77 -15.00 1.99
C VAL A 1022 -67.44 -14.52 0.57
N PRO A 1023 -68.32 -14.77 -0.42
CA PRO A 1023 -68.13 -14.26 -1.78
C PRO A 1023 -68.21 -12.72 -1.80
N GLY A 1024 -67.33 -12.09 -2.58
CA GLY A 1024 -67.23 -10.63 -2.69
C GLY A 1024 -66.53 -9.92 -1.53
N LEU A 1025 -65.88 -10.65 -0.61
CA LEU A 1025 -65.16 -10.05 0.52
C LEU A 1025 -64.04 -9.09 0.06
N MET A 1026 -63.45 -9.32 -1.12
CA MET A 1026 -62.39 -8.48 -1.69
C MET A 1026 -62.87 -7.59 -2.85
N GLU A 1027 -64.17 -7.57 -3.17
CA GLU A 1027 -64.74 -6.83 -4.30
C GLU A 1027 -64.43 -5.33 -4.25
N ALA A 1028 -64.39 -4.74 -3.05
CA ALA A 1028 -64.00 -3.35 -2.84
C ALA A 1028 -62.52 -3.08 -3.19
N ASN A 1029 -61.62 -4.02 -2.93
CA ASN A 1029 -60.20 -3.90 -3.27
C ASN A 1029 -59.98 -4.05 -4.79
N VAL A 1030 -60.73 -4.95 -5.44
CA VAL A 1030 -60.73 -5.07 -6.92
C VAL A 1030 -61.27 -3.80 -7.59
N ALA A 1031 -62.36 -3.23 -7.09
CA ALA A 1031 -62.90 -1.96 -7.60
C ALA A 1031 -61.91 -0.78 -7.43
N GLN A 1032 -61.09 -0.81 -6.37
CA GLN A 1032 -60.01 0.16 -6.20
C GLN A 1032 -58.88 -0.02 -7.23
N HIS A 1033 -58.53 -1.25 -7.63
CA HIS A 1033 -57.56 -1.49 -8.70
C HIS A 1033 -58.03 -0.88 -10.04
N GLU A 1034 -59.30 -1.06 -10.40
CA GLU A 1034 -59.89 -0.48 -11.61
C GLU A 1034 -59.82 1.05 -11.58
N ALA A 1035 -60.03 1.69 -10.42
CA ALA A 1035 -60.10 3.14 -10.27
C ALA A 1035 -58.80 3.90 -10.59
N PHE A 1036 -57.62 3.27 -10.51
CA PHE A 1036 -56.33 3.89 -10.90
C PHE A 1036 -55.70 3.29 -12.17
N HIS A 1037 -56.34 2.31 -12.81
CA HIS A 1037 -55.80 1.58 -13.96
C HIS A 1037 -55.46 2.50 -15.14
N ASP A 1038 -56.34 3.43 -15.51
CA ASP A 1038 -56.12 4.35 -16.64
C ASP A 1038 -54.94 5.31 -16.43
N GLY A 1039 -54.69 5.71 -15.17
CA GLY A 1039 -53.52 6.49 -14.80
C GLY A 1039 -52.22 5.69 -14.90
N MET A 1040 -52.25 4.42 -14.50
CA MET A 1040 -51.12 3.49 -14.62
C MET A 1040 -50.76 3.18 -16.08
N GLU A 1041 -51.74 2.94 -16.95
CA GLU A 1041 -51.48 2.73 -18.39
C GLU A 1041 -50.98 4.03 -19.04
N SER A 1042 -51.44 5.20 -18.59
CA SER A 1042 -50.89 6.51 -19.01
C SER A 1042 -49.43 6.70 -18.60
N TYR A 1043 -49.07 6.33 -17.36
CA TYR A 1043 -47.71 6.36 -16.82
C TYR A 1043 -46.77 5.48 -17.65
N LYS A 1044 -47.17 4.23 -17.90
CA LYS A 1044 -46.43 3.26 -18.72
C LYS A 1044 -46.28 3.73 -20.16
N THR A 1045 -47.39 4.13 -20.81
CA THR A 1045 -47.39 4.60 -22.21
C THR A 1045 -46.42 5.76 -22.39
N TYR A 1046 -46.41 6.72 -21.46
CA TYR A 1046 -45.47 7.83 -21.52
C TYR A 1046 -44.00 7.38 -21.43
N LEU A 1047 -43.66 6.53 -20.46
CA LEU A 1047 -42.29 6.04 -20.29
C LEU A 1047 -41.83 5.12 -21.43
N ASP A 1048 -42.74 4.33 -22.02
CA ASP A 1048 -42.45 3.48 -23.17
C ASP A 1048 -42.13 4.33 -24.42
N ARG A 1049 -42.87 5.42 -24.66
CA ARG A 1049 -42.60 6.35 -25.77
C ARG A 1049 -41.33 7.16 -25.59
N VAL A 1050 -41.03 7.59 -24.36
CA VAL A 1050 -39.74 8.20 -24.03
C VAL A 1050 -38.59 7.21 -24.25
N SER A 1051 -38.72 5.97 -23.75
CA SER A 1051 -37.72 4.91 -23.96
C SER A 1051 -37.55 4.50 -25.43
N ALA A 1052 -38.56 4.69 -26.28
CA ALA A 1052 -38.49 4.43 -27.71
C ALA A 1052 -37.93 5.63 -28.51
N GLY A 1053 -37.70 6.79 -27.88
CA GLY A 1053 -37.29 8.02 -28.54
C GLY A 1053 -38.41 8.70 -29.35
N GLU A 1054 -39.66 8.25 -29.22
CA GLU A 1054 -40.83 8.87 -29.88
C GLU A 1054 -41.24 10.20 -29.26
N GLU A 1055 -40.92 10.40 -27.97
CA GLU A 1055 -41.32 11.55 -27.19
C GLU A 1055 -40.16 12.00 -26.28
N LYS A 1056 -39.92 13.31 -26.17
CA LYS A 1056 -38.85 13.82 -25.28
C LYS A 1056 -39.31 13.77 -23.82
N TYR A 1057 -38.42 13.36 -22.92
CA TYR A 1057 -38.68 13.39 -21.49
C TYR A 1057 -38.93 14.83 -20.98
N ASP A 1058 -40.03 14.97 -20.24
CA ASP A 1058 -40.52 16.18 -19.57
C ASP A 1058 -40.98 15.76 -18.18
N GLY A 1059 -40.20 16.13 -17.17
CA GLY A 1059 -40.47 15.77 -15.79
C GLY A 1059 -41.71 16.43 -15.19
N LEU A 1060 -42.17 17.57 -15.71
CA LEU A 1060 -43.38 18.24 -15.25
C LEU A 1060 -44.61 17.52 -15.81
N LYS A 1061 -44.58 17.12 -17.09
CA LYS A 1061 -45.60 16.22 -17.66
C LYS A 1061 -45.63 14.88 -16.94
N PHE A 1062 -44.48 14.28 -16.64
CA PHE A 1062 -44.43 13.01 -15.92
C PHE A 1062 -45.02 13.11 -14.51
N LYS A 1063 -44.70 14.18 -13.78
CA LYS A 1063 -45.30 14.48 -12.47
C LYS A 1063 -46.83 14.58 -12.54
N GLN A 1064 -47.37 15.28 -13.54
CA GLN A 1064 -48.84 15.39 -13.74
C GLN A 1064 -49.52 14.03 -14.00
N ILE A 1065 -48.82 13.08 -14.62
CA ILE A 1065 -49.34 11.73 -14.80
C ILE A 1065 -49.34 10.96 -13.48
N ILE A 1066 -48.36 11.17 -12.59
CA ILE A 1066 -48.38 10.58 -11.23
C ILE A 1066 -49.48 11.22 -10.37
N ASP A 1067 -49.61 12.55 -10.43
CA ASP A 1067 -50.66 13.32 -9.73
C ASP A 1067 -52.09 12.88 -10.14
N SER A 1068 -52.29 12.20 -11.28
CA SER A 1068 -53.63 11.78 -11.74
C SER A 1068 -54.16 10.50 -11.08
N PHE A 1069 -53.32 9.71 -10.41
CA PHE A 1069 -53.73 8.42 -9.83
C PHE A 1069 -53.11 8.11 -8.45
N ALA A 1070 -52.01 8.76 -8.07
CA ALA A 1070 -51.22 8.33 -6.91
C ALA A 1070 -51.97 8.45 -5.57
N ASP A 1071 -52.87 9.41 -5.40
CA ASP A 1071 -53.74 9.51 -4.21
C ASP A 1071 -54.71 8.31 -4.11
N VAL A 1072 -55.26 7.86 -5.24
CA VAL A 1072 -56.18 6.70 -5.30
C VAL A 1072 -55.42 5.40 -5.02
N LEU A 1073 -54.20 5.27 -5.56
CA LEU A 1073 -53.30 4.16 -5.26
C LEU A 1073 -52.90 4.16 -3.78
N HIS A 1074 -52.54 5.31 -3.21
CA HIS A 1074 -52.19 5.43 -1.79
C HIS A 1074 -53.35 5.03 -0.88
N GLN A 1075 -54.57 5.50 -1.19
CA GLN A 1075 -55.77 5.10 -0.47
C GLN A 1075 -55.96 3.57 -0.55
N HIS A 1076 -55.88 2.98 -1.74
CA HIS A 1076 -56.03 1.54 -1.93
C HIS A 1076 -55.06 0.72 -1.07
N LEU A 1077 -53.75 1.04 -1.15
CA LEU A 1077 -52.70 0.38 -0.36
C LEU A 1077 -52.90 0.56 1.15
N THR A 1078 -53.63 1.60 1.57
CA THR A 1078 -53.96 1.89 2.97
C THR A 1078 -55.22 1.15 3.43
N ASP A 1079 -56.23 1.01 2.56
CA ASP A 1079 -57.52 0.39 2.83
C ASP A 1079 -57.43 -1.15 2.84
N GLU A 1080 -56.61 -1.76 1.97
CA GLU A 1080 -56.42 -3.22 1.93
C GLU A 1080 -55.88 -3.77 3.26
N ILE A 1081 -54.97 -3.04 3.92
CA ILE A 1081 -54.46 -3.42 5.24
C ILE A 1081 -55.59 -3.45 6.28
N ASP A 1082 -56.58 -2.56 6.20
CA ASP A 1082 -57.74 -2.60 7.09
C ASP A 1082 -58.67 -3.78 6.76
N THR A 1083 -58.80 -4.18 5.49
CA THR A 1083 -59.49 -5.41 5.09
C THR A 1083 -58.80 -6.66 5.66
N LEU A 1084 -57.47 -6.76 5.56
CA LEU A 1084 -56.70 -7.90 6.10
C LEU A 1084 -56.71 -7.95 7.64
N VAL A 1085 -56.76 -6.80 8.32
CA VAL A 1085 -56.94 -6.73 9.78
C VAL A 1085 -58.35 -7.18 10.18
N LYS A 1086 -59.40 -6.76 9.45
CA LYS A 1086 -60.79 -7.26 9.68
C LYS A 1086 -60.90 -8.77 9.43
N LEU A 1087 -60.22 -9.31 8.42
CA LEU A 1087 -60.15 -10.76 8.17
C LEU A 1087 -59.63 -11.53 9.40
N HIS A 1088 -58.67 -10.96 10.14
CA HIS A 1088 -58.22 -11.52 11.41
C HIS A 1088 -59.26 -11.38 12.53
N GLU A 1089 -59.92 -10.21 12.64
CA GLU A 1089 -60.89 -9.95 13.71
C GLU A 1089 -62.18 -10.77 13.57
N GLU A 1090 -62.64 -11.04 12.34
CA GLU A 1090 -63.94 -11.66 12.05
C GLU A 1090 -63.85 -13.12 11.57
N HIS A 1091 -62.71 -13.55 10.99
CA HIS A 1091 -62.58 -14.85 10.30
C HIS A 1091 -61.32 -15.65 10.67
N ALA A 1092 -60.64 -15.34 11.78
CA ALA A 1092 -59.46 -16.09 12.24
C ALA A 1092 -59.72 -17.59 12.51
N ASP A 1093 -60.97 -17.99 12.79
CA ASP A 1093 -61.36 -19.40 13.01
C ASP A 1093 -61.51 -20.21 11.71
N LYS A 1094 -61.61 -19.55 10.55
CA LYS A 1094 -61.90 -20.21 9.27
C LYS A 1094 -60.71 -20.92 8.65
N ALA A 1095 -59.49 -20.43 8.89
CA ALA A 1095 -58.28 -20.99 8.31
C ALA A 1095 -57.02 -20.65 9.12
N GLU A 1096 -55.99 -21.48 8.96
CA GLU A 1096 -54.62 -21.20 9.40
C GLU A 1096 -53.95 -20.19 8.45
N TRP A 1097 -54.47 -18.94 8.44
CA TRP A 1097 -54.16 -17.89 7.49
C TRP A 1097 -52.65 -17.67 7.27
N GLY A 1098 -51.86 -17.60 8.35
CA GLY A 1098 -50.40 -17.41 8.25
C GLY A 1098 -49.66 -18.61 7.64
N VAL A 1099 -50.17 -19.83 7.81
CA VAL A 1099 -49.60 -21.04 7.19
C VAL A 1099 -49.96 -21.12 5.71
N TRP A 1100 -51.21 -20.80 5.37
CA TRP A 1100 -51.64 -20.68 3.98
C TRP A 1100 -50.84 -19.62 3.23
N TYR A 1101 -50.75 -18.40 3.76
CA TYR A 1101 -50.05 -17.29 3.09
C TYR A 1101 -48.58 -17.61 2.83
N LYS A 1102 -47.85 -18.16 3.82
CA LYS A 1102 -46.47 -18.63 3.64
C LYS A 1102 -46.35 -19.66 2.51
N LYS A 1103 -47.27 -20.63 2.45
CA LYS A 1103 -47.31 -21.64 1.40
C LYS A 1103 -47.62 -21.03 0.02
N THR A 1104 -48.59 -20.12 -0.06
CA THR A 1104 -48.98 -19.44 -1.31
C THR A 1104 -47.84 -18.56 -1.83
N MET A 1105 -47.15 -17.82 -0.96
CA MET A 1105 -45.94 -17.07 -1.31
C MET A 1105 -44.81 -17.98 -1.78
N GLU A 1106 -44.60 -19.13 -1.14
CA GLU A 1106 -43.64 -20.15 -1.63
C GLU A 1106 -44.01 -20.71 -3.01
N GLU A 1107 -45.30 -20.90 -3.32
CA GLU A 1107 -45.77 -21.39 -4.62
C GLU A 1107 -45.61 -20.33 -5.71
N ILE A 1108 -45.89 -19.06 -5.41
CA ILE A 1108 -45.64 -17.91 -6.30
C ILE A 1108 -44.14 -17.75 -6.58
N LEU A 1109 -43.29 -17.79 -5.55
CA LEU A 1109 -41.83 -17.74 -5.71
C LEU A 1109 -41.27 -18.91 -6.55
N LYS A 1110 -41.93 -20.08 -6.56
CA LYS A 1110 -41.57 -21.24 -7.42
C LYS A 1110 -42.13 -21.13 -8.83
N ALA A 1111 -43.23 -20.38 -9.03
CA ALA A 1111 -43.85 -20.13 -10.33
C ALA A 1111 -43.06 -19.08 -11.15
N THR A 1112 -42.50 -18.07 -10.49
CA THR A 1112 -41.69 -17.01 -11.11
C THR A 1112 -40.32 -17.55 -11.57
N LYS A 1113 -40.30 -18.13 -12.78
CA LYS A 1113 -39.12 -18.75 -13.41
C LYS A 1113 -38.30 -17.82 -14.32
N ASP A 1114 -38.66 -16.54 -14.39
CA ASP A 1114 -37.97 -15.55 -15.22
C ASP A 1114 -36.59 -15.20 -14.63
N PRO A 1115 -35.47 -15.48 -15.34
CA PRO A 1115 -34.12 -15.13 -14.86
C PRO A 1115 -33.90 -13.63 -14.64
N GLU A 1116 -34.63 -12.76 -15.34
CA GLU A 1116 -34.43 -11.31 -15.26
C GLU A 1116 -34.91 -10.72 -13.92
N HIS A 1117 -35.86 -11.37 -13.24
CA HIS A 1117 -36.38 -10.95 -11.94
C HIS A 1117 -35.28 -10.89 -10.87
N ALA A 1118 -34.31 -11.82 -10.91
CA ALA A 1118 -33.19 -11.84 -9.97
C ALA A 1118 -32.28 -10.60 -10.11
N THR A 1119 -32.22 -9.98 -11.30
CA THR A 1119 -31.38 -8.81 -11.60
C THR A 1119 -32.13 -7.48 -11.64
N THR A 1120 -33.46 -7.50 -11.47
CA THR A 1120 -34.34 -6.32 -11.55
C THR A 1120 -35.21 -6.17 -10.31
N VAL A 1121 -36.17 -7.08 -10.10
CA VAL A 1121 -37.14 -7.02 -9.00
C VAL A 1121 -36.49 -7.24 -7.64
N VAL A 1122 -35.58 -8.21 -7.51
CA VAL A 1122 -34.91 -8.48 -6.23
C VAL A 1122 -34.06 -7.28 -5.76
N PRO A 1123 -33.20 -6.66 -6.59
CA PRO A 1123 -32.56 -5.40 -6.24
C PRO A 1123 -33.53 -4.26 -5.92
N LEU A 1124 -34.59 -4.07 -6.72
CA LEU A 1124 -35.57 -2.99 -6.53
C LEU A 1124 -36.21 -3.02 -5.13
N ILE A 1125 -36.57 -4.20 -4.64
CA ILE A 1125 -37.08 -4.38 -3.27
C ILE A 1125 -35.99 -4.04 -2.25
N PHE A 1126 -34.79 -4.58 -2.42
CA PHE A 1126 -33.67 -4.41 -1.48
C PHE A 1126 -33.20 -2.96 -1.34
N THR A 1127 -33.25 -2.17 -2.40
CA THR A 1127 -32.81 -0.76 -2.39
C THR A 1127 -33.92 0.23 -2.05
N ASN A 1128 -35.13 -0.23 -1.72
CA ASN A 1128 -36.24 0.61 -1.26
C ASN A 1128 -36.88 0.14 0.06
N HIS A 1129 -36.53 -1.06 0.54
CA HIS A 1129 -36.85 -1.49 1.90
C HIS A 1129 -35.88 -0.86 2.93
N GLU A 1130 -36.42 -0.20 3.96
CA GLU A 1130 -35.63 0.34 5.07
C GLU A 1130 -35.65 -0.64 6.25
N LYS A 1131 -34.47 -0.99 6.75
CA LYS A 1131 -34.30 -1.90 7.89
C LYS A 1131 -34.74 -1.28 9.23
N GLU A 1132 -34.64 0.05 9.36
CA GLU A 1132 -34.81 0.80 10.61
C GLU A 1132 -36.22 1.40 10.78
N PHE A 1133 -37.13 1.16 9.82
CA PHE A 1133 -38.51 1.65 9.86
C PHE A 1133 -39.25 1.18 11.13
N GLU A 1134 -39.94 2.10 11.80
CA GLU A 1134 -40.68 1.91 13.05
C GLU A 1134 -39.97 0.97 14.05
N ASN A 1135 -38.80 1.40 14.55
CA ASN A 1135 -37.97 0.66 15.51
C ASN A 1135 -37.43 -0.69 15.01
N GLY A 1136 -37.44 -0.91 13.69
CA GLY A 1136 -36.86 -2.10 13.07
C GLY A 1136 -37.69 -3.37 13.26
N VAL A 1137 -39.01 -3.27 13.41
CA VAL A 1137 -39.88 -4.48 13.47
C VAL A 1137 -39.76 -5.29 12.17
N SER A 1138 -39.55 -4.63 11.02
CA SER A 1138 -39.27 -5.27 9.72
C SER A 1138 -37.80 -5.67 9.51
N ALA A 1139 -36.88 -5.40 10.45
CA ALA A 1139 -35.43 -5.58 10.26
C ALA A 1139 -34.96 -7.02 10.01
N SER A 1140 -35.84 -8.00 10.24
CA SER A 1140 -35.64 -9.43 10.00
C SER A 1140 -36.17 -9.91 8.63
N ARG A 1141 -36.76 -9.01 7.84
CA ARG A 1141 -37.33 -9.27 6.51
C ARG A 1141 -36.45 -8.62 5.43
N PRO A 1142 -36.34 -9.22 4.22
CA PRO A 1142 -36.81 -10.55 3.86
C PRO A 1142 -36.00 -11.66 4.57
N PRO A 1143 -36.61 -12.82 4.89
CA PRO A 1143 -36.00 -13.88 5.69
C PRO A 1143 -35.02 -14.74 4.87
N LEU A 1144 -34.01 -14.11 4.27
CA LEU A 1144 -32.95 -14.80 3.53
C LEU A 1144 -31.82 -15.25 4.47
N PRO A 1145 -31.22 -16.44 4.24
CA PRO A 1145 -29.96 -16.79 4.88
C PRO A 1145 -28.88 -15.73 4.63
N TRP A 1146 -27.98 -15.52 5.60
CA TRP A 1146 -26.94 -14.49 5.50
C TRP A 1146 -26.09 -14.56 4.21
N PHE A 1147 -25.84 -15.78 3.70
CA PHE A 1147 -25.13 -15.96 2.43
C PHE A 1147 -25.97 -15.57 1.20
N ALA A 1148 -27.31 -15.71 1.26
CA ALA A 1148 -28.20 -15.27 0.20
C ALA A 1148 -28.34 -13.74 0.21
N MET A 1149 -28.37 -13.09 1.39
CA MET A 1149 -28.23 -11.64 1.52
C MET A 1149 -26.93 -11.14 0.88
N LEU A 1150 -25.82 -11.86 1.06
CA LEU A 1150 -24.55 -11.56 0.37
C LEU A 1150 -24.64 -11.75 -1.15
N ILE A 1151 -25.31 -12.80 -1.65
CA ILE A 1151 -25.50 -12.98 -3.10
C ILE A 1151 -26.30 -11.79 -3.68
N VAL A 1152 -27.41 -11.39 -3.05
CA VAL A 1152 -28.19 -10.23 -3.52
C VAL A 1152 -27.32 -8.96 -3.53
N LYS A 1153 -26.65 -8.66 -2.41
CA LYS A 1153 -25.82 -7.46 -2.24
C LYS A 1153 -24.63 -7.39 -3.20
N TRP A 1154 -23.92 -8.50 -3.41
CA TRP A 1154 -22.65 -8.51 -4.15
C TRP A 1154 -22.78 -8.92 -5.62
N TRP A 1155 -23.91 -9.52 -6.04
CA TRP A 1155 -24.09 -10.01 -7.41
C TRP A 1155 -25.33 -9.45 -8.12
N PHE A 1156 -26.46 -9.29 -7.44
CA PHE A 1156 -27.70 -8.83 -8.09
C PHE A 1156 -27.88 -7.31 -8.05
N ILE A 1157 -27.61 -6.66 -6.91
CA ILE A 1157 -27.65 -5.19 -6.85
C ILE A 1157 -26.66 -4.55 -7.87
N PRO A 1158 -25.43 -5.06 -8.07
CA PRO A 1158 -24.52 -4.47 -9.05
C PRO A 1158 -24.93 -4.55 -10.52
N THR A 1159 -25.84 -5.44 -10.96
CA THR A 1159 -26.10 -5.62 -12.41
C THR A 1159 -26.75 -4.42 -13.09
N ASN A 1160 -27.53 -3.64 -12.35
CA ASN A 1160 -28.19 -2.41 -12.82
C ASN A 1160 -27.88 -1.23 -11.88
N LYS A 1161 -26.63 -1.14 -11.37
CA LYS A 1161 -26.21 -0.13 -10.37
C LYS A 1161 -26.59 1.31 -10.74
N GLN A 1162 -26.60 1.64 -12.04
CA GLN A 1162 -26.97 2.96 -12.56
C GLN A 1162 -28.42 3.35 -12.24
N TRP A 1163 -29.35 2.38 -12.15
CA TRP A 1163 -30.76 2.62 -11.83
C TRP A 1163 -30.98 2.75 -10.32
N TRP A 1164 -30.26 1.96 -9.51
CA TRP A 1164 -30.35 1.99 -8.06
C TRP A 1164 -29.68 3.21 -7.40
N ARG A 1165 -29.44 4.29 -8.15
CA ARG A 1165 -29.07 5.59 -7.58
C ARG A 1165 -30.27 6.49 -7.26
N PHE A 1166 -31.41 6.21 -7.87
CA PHE A 1166 -32.66 6.93 -7.65
C PHE A 1166 -33.49 6.36 -6.48
N SER A 1167 -33.08 5.23 -5.90
CA SER A 1167 -33.81 4.51 -4.85
C SER A 1167 -33.63 5.08 -3.45
N ALA A 1168 -34.65 4.88 -2.59
CA ALA A 1168 -34.74 5.46 -1.25
C ALA A 1168 -33.66 4.96 -0.27
N CYS A 1169 -33.14 3.75 -0.48
CA CYS A 1169 -32.15 3.10 0.37
C CYS A 1169 -30.90 2.64 -0.39
N ASP A 1170 -29.84 2.33 0.37
CA ASP A 1170 -28.60 1.75 -0.12
C ASP A 1170 -28.63 0.20 -0.16
N ALA A 1171 -27.50 -0.41 -0.54
CA ALA A 1171 -27.33 -1.87 -0.55
C ALA A 1171 -27.25 -2.53 0.84
N ASN A 1172 -27.45 -1.77 1.92
CA ASN A 1172 -27.55 -2.22 3.31
C ASN A 1172 -28.96 -2.00 3.90
N MET A 1173 -29.95 -1.60 3.08
CA MET A 1173 -31.30 -1.21 3.53
C MET A 1173 -31.30 -0.02 4.51
N LYS A 1174 -30.32 0.89 4.38
CA LYS A 1174 -30.27 2.16 5.12
C LYS A 1174 -30.67 3.33 4.23
N ARG A 1175 -31.18 4.38 4.87
CA ARG A 1175 -31.59 5.65 4.23
C ARG A 1175 -30.49 6.19 3.33
N ARG A 1176 -30.86 6.68 2.14
CA ARG A 1176 -29.95 7.26 1.16
C ARG A 1176 -30.45 8.61 0.66
N GLU A 1177 -29.55 9.58 0.52
CA GLU A 1177 -29.85 10.84 -0.16
C GLU A 1177 -30.18 10.62 -1.65
N LEU A 1178 -31.29 11.22 -2.09
CA LEU A 1178 -31.75 11.18 -3.47
C LEU A 1178 -30.98 12.21 -4.32
N PRO A 1179 -30.34 11.82 -5.43
CA PRO A 1179 -29.42 12.72 -6.17
C PRO A 1179 -30.07 13.92 -6.87
N PHE A 1180 -31.38 13.88 -7.16
CA PHE A 1180 -32.08 14.92 -7.90
C PHE A 1180 -33.24 15.56 -7.11
N VAL A 1181 -33.05 15.81 -5.81
CA VAL A 1181 -34.02 16.52 -4.96
C VAL A 1181 -33.60 17.97 -4.75
#